data_AF-A0A1I1JPV3-F1
#
_entry.id   AF-A0A1I1JPV3-F1
#
_cell.length_a   1.000
_cell.length_b   1.000
_cell.length_c   1.000
_cell.angle_alpha   90.00
_cell.angle_beta   90.00
_cell.angle_gamma   90.00
#
_symmetry.space_group_name_H-M   'P 1'
#
loop_
_entity.id
_entity.type
_entity.pdbx_description
1 polymer ?
#
loop_
_entity_poly.entity_id
_entity_poly.type
_entity_poly.pdbx_seq_one_letter_code
_entity_poly.pdbx_strand_id
1 'polypeptide(L)'
;MTTQRKPLYTHVITLLFVLFQFIQFFPSSLVSSLTASAETSNAISLFSDDKGSGNAKWSLSEDGKLITWEVTVTQNESEAEAAPSVEVVVPEDVGAPQLVSATPTGVFNTSGNSHTFTAPYSTTAQTLTLTFTTAVNDISTTNLTFKIGASIQQKDSPAAAALQSVSIPNKLAQLEAERIAAEKAEAERIAAEKAEAERIAAEEKAAQEEADRLAEEQRLAEEAAKLEEAELETEQSAESEAPVNESSDKESISQEAAPEEEAVSESDVEVDAEVEDKTNEEPLSTQKVQEESVEEDVAAAEPDDITILSGGSYSIDFSAYDTDFYDFNLPFDYPTPPSGRAADPMGTPSAETVESLQPENLALGQIVPFEAKISVTGTTSPEDGVMQFTAGWETVTTNGSNFGFDPNYMVFAGFVDTVDSTDPGNDATVYDIDAALVGTEIQGTFYLSGMDTGDTIIVEMWVVLKDTLPEKVGNTVQTRLISAETATGDTINTGNQTVPLNQTSTFTSVEADVSIIKSDEPDPLYVNETLTYTITVTNNSTDTVANGIVVEDTLDPYVTFVSASDGGVHSGADIDGSGGTVTWPAFALEPEDSRVFILTVTVDEDAPTDNFLGTTSDDRGDYNDDGIPLNSADLLNFVVIASMITDDPNPANDMWYEPTNVLPRLSVEARKDWVGGRDEDHVAVELILSRSIDDVNYEIVDIDPMITPDSGTSSRFDYIWSDLPQYDTNGIEYIYEVTEELVLDNYNSEVTYDEEFGIWIVTNTFESPLIDIEAAKIWDGGPEADHVAVDLILSRSIDGETYDIVDLDPMITPDSGTSTRFDYIWSDLPQYDFNGNEYLYRVTEELELDNYTSESEFIDGVWIVTNTYTSPLIPIVGEKIWANDTPEHRPETLTISLYRMIEGGEPEYVTETTTSALDEWFYDFGEQDETDNDGNVYTYSIEETVPPNYNEEYAAPYYVEDVLHLDVENTLVMGDLYILKTDMDGNPILDNPAEFKLTRIDPEVADPFTVTLSTDAEGKLVFTDLLAGTYLLEETKAPLGFNLYPNDFVITIEKGENGETIVNVEEVQITEENPLTIKNRPSQSLPDTGSMGTTIFTVLGIALMGGAVYGLKKKKSKQS
;
A
#
# COMPACT_ATOMS: atom_id res chain seq x y z
N MET A 1 37.23 9.85 20.17
CA MET A 1 37.57 8.90 19.09
C MET A 1 36.27 8.43 18.46
N THR A 2 36.26 8.23 17.15
CA THR A 2 35.07 7.76 16.42
C THR A 2 34.94 6.25 16.59
N THR A 3 33.83 5.78 17.13
CA THR A 3 33.55 4.34 17.28
C THR A 3 32.34 4.00 16.44
N GLN A 4 32.53 3.23 15.38
CA GLN A 4 31.43 2.72 14.55
C GLN A 4 30.56 1.77 15.39
N ARG A 5 29.26 2.03 15.47
CA ARG A 5 28.28 0.96 15.68
C ARG A 5 28.03 0.32 14.32
N LYS A 6 28.29 -0.99 14.17
CA LYS A 6 27.76 -1.76 13.05
C LYS A 6 26.25 -1.98 13.29
N PRO A 7 25.39 -1.87 12.27
CA PRO A 7 23.95 -2.07 12.43
C PRO A 7 23.60 -3.57 12.51
N LEU A 8 22.41 -3.88 13.05
CA LEU A 8 22.03 -5.22 13.55
C LEU A 8 21.40 -6.17 12.49
N TYR A 9 21.44 -5.80 11.21
CA TYR A 9 20.62 -6.38 10.13
C TYR A 9 20.69 -7.91 9.95
N THR A 10 21.80 -8.57 10.31
CA THR A 10 22.00 -10.00 10.02
C THR A 10 21.03 -10.95 10.73
N HIS A 11 20.49 -10.57 11.90
CA HIS A 11 19.58 -11.46 12.65
C HIS A 11 18.14 -11.43 12.10
N VAL A 12 17.66 -10.28 11.62
CA VAL A 12 16.30 -10.12 11.07
C VAL A 12 16.10 -11.00 9.83
N ILE A 13 17.07 -11.00 8.91
CA ILE A 13 17.05 -11.82 7.69
C ILE A 13 17.01 -13.33 8.02
N THR A 14 17.68 -13.75 9.08
CA THR A 14 17.68 -15.16 9.51
C THR A 14 16.34 -15.57 10.13
N LEU A 15 15.64 -14.64 10.80
CA LEU A 15 14.32 -14.88 11.38
C LEU A 15 13.23 -14.99 10.28
N LEU A 16 13.24 -14.07 9.30
CA LEU A 16 12.38 -14.12 8.12
C LEU A 16 12.51 -15.46 7.37
N PHE A 17 13.73 -15.97 7.20
CA PHE A 17 13.98 -17.25 6.53
C PHE A 17 13.41 -18.47 7.29
N VAL A 18 13.23 -18.37 8.61
CA VAL A 18 12.58 -19.42 9.42
C VAL A 18 11.05 -19.31 9.34
N LEU A 19 10.51 -18.09 9.32
CA LEU A 19 9.08 -17.83 9.14
C LEU A 19 8.58 -18.35 7.76
N PHE A 20 9.32 -18.03 6.70
CA PHE A 20 9.02 -18.41 5.32
C PHE A 20 8.98 -19.94 5.11
N GLN A 21 9.74 -20.72 5.90
CA GLN A 21 9.75 -22.18 5.84
C GLN A 21 8.49 -22.84 6.43
N PHE A 22 7.69 -22.15 7.24
CA PHE A 22 6.52 -22.73 7.92
C PHE A 22 5.18 -22.52 7.21
N ILE A 23 5.07 -21.55 6.29
CA ILE A 23 3.85 -21.27 5.52
C ILE A 23 3.50 -22.44 4.56
N GLN A 24 4.50 -23.23 4.15
CA GLN A 24 4.38 -24.36 3.20
C GLN A 24 3.62 -25.61 3.72
N PHE A 25 2.86 -25.55 4.81
CA PHE A 25 2.28 -26.74 5.45
C PHE A 25 0.82 -26.67 5.94
N PHE A 26 -0.05 -25.90 5.25
CA PHE A 26 -1.50 -26.13 5.29
C PHE A 26 -2.07 -26.47 3.89
N PRO A 27 -3.13 -27.30 3.79
CA PRO A 27 -3.53 -27.90 2.52
C PRO A 27 -4.29 -26.91 1.62
N SER A 28 -3.87 -26.83 0.35
CA SER A 28 -4.46 -26.01 -0.71
C SER A 28 -5.88 -26.48 -1.08
N SER A 29 -6.89 -26.05 -0.31
CA SER A 29 -8.30 -26.26 -0.62
C SER A 29 -9.16 -25.14 -0.02
N LEU A 30 -10.00 -24.52 -0.85
CA LEU A 30 -10.95 -23.44 -0.52
C LEU A 30 -10.38 -22.01 -0.39
N VAL A 31 -9.50 -21.63 -1.32
CA VAL A 31 -9.70 -20.36 -2.03
C VAL A 31 -9.94 -20.71 -3.50
N SER A 32 -11.07 -20.28 -4.05
CA SER A 32 -11.38 -20.43 -5.47
C SER A 32 -12.06 -19.14 -5.93
N SER A 33 -11.27 -18.32 -6.60
CA SER A 33 -11.63 -17.03 -7.20
C SER A 33 -12.67 -17.23 -8.32
N LEU A 34 -13.93 -17.42 -7.96
CA LEU A 34 -15.02 -17.43 -8.94
C LEU A 34 -15.43 -15.98 -9.28
N THR A 35 -14.92 -15.48 -10.41
CA THR A 35 -15.60 -14.41 -11.16
C THR A 35 -17.03 -14.87 -11.46
N ALA A 36 -18.03 -14.19 -10.90
CA ALA A 36 -19.39 -14.70 -10.78
C ALA A 36 -20.23 -14.59 -12.07
N SER A 37 -19.96 -15.45 -13.06
CA SER A 37 -20.79 -15.54 -14.26
C SER A 37 -22.20 -16.10 -13.95
N ALA A 38 -23.25 -15.43 -14.43
CA ALA A 38 -24.64 -15.78 -14.15
C ALA A 38 -25.05 -17.15 -14.72
N GLU A 39 -25.33 -18.13 -13.86
CA GLU A 39 -25.71 -19.48 -14.28
C GLU A 39 -27.00 -19.48 -15.14
N THR A 40 -26.98 -20.20 -16.26
CA THR A 40 -28.12 -20.37 -17.17
C THR A 40 -28.29 -21.82 -17.58
N SER A 41 -29.53 -22.33 -17.50
CA SER A 41 -29.87 -23.72 -17.81
C SER A 41 -29.93 -23.98 -19.31
N ASN A 42 -29.54 -25.20 -19.70
CA ASN A 42 -29.98 -25.79 -20.96
C ASN A 42 -31.51 -25.93 -21.00
N ALA A 43 -32.08 -25.98 -22.21
CA ALA A 43 -33.53 -26.06 -22.39
C ALA A 43 -34.12 -27.43 -21.98
N ILE A 44 -35.07 -27.40 -21.05
CA ILE A 44 -35.79 -28.53 -20.48
C ILE A 44 -37.06 -28.78 -21.31
N SER A 45 -37.21 -29.99 -21.87
CA SER A 45 -38.42 -30.41 -22.60
C SER A 45 -39.48 -30.93 -21.62
N LEU A 46 -40.58 -30.18 -21.47
CA LEU A 46 -41.69 -30.51 -20.58
C LEU A 46 -42.65 -31.51 -21.25
N PHE A 47 -43.00 -31.28 -22.52
CA PHE A 47 -43.77 -32.23 -23.34
C PHE A 47 -43.60 -32.00 -24.84
N SER A 48 -43.90 -33.02 -25.64
CA SER A 48 -44.16 -32.92 -27.07
C SER A 48 -45.14 -34.03 -27.48
N ASP A 49 -46.32 -33.66 -27.98
CA ASP A 49 -47.35 -34.59 -28.46
C ASP A 49 -47.95 -34.12 -29.81
N ASP A 50 -49.09 -34.69 -30.21
CA ASP A 50 -49.80 -34.31 -31.43
C ASP A 50 -50.50 -32.93 -31.33
N LYS A 51 -50.70 -32.41 -30.12
CA LYS A 51 -51.39 -31.15 -29.83
C LYS A 51 -50.44 -29.99 -29.64
N GLY A 52 -49.17 -30.24 -29.32
CA GLY A 52 -48.18 -29.19 -29.12
C GLY A 52 -46.86 -29.64 -28.53
N SER A 53 -46.07 -28.67 -28.10
CA SER A 53 -44.83 -28.86 -27.35
C SER A 53 -44.64 -27.78 -26.28
N GLY A 54 -43.84 -28.06 -25.27
CA GLY A 54 -43.53 -27.13 -24.18
C GLY A 54 -42.10 -27.28 -23.69
N ASN A 55 -41.36 -26.18 -23.66
CA ASN A 55 -39.97 -26.09 -23.22
C ASN A 55 -39.84 -25.05 -22.10
N ALA A 56 -38.89 -25.22 -21.17
CA ALA A 56 -38.50 -24.22 -20.18
C ALA A 56 -36.98 -24.07 -20.09
N LYS A 57 -36.49 -22.90 -19.71
CA LYS A 57 -35.12 -22.69 -19.19
C LYS A 57 -35.18 -21.79 -17.97
N TRP A 58 -34.17 -21.86 -17.11
CA TRP A 58 -33.98 -20.94 -16.00
C TRP A 58 -32.61 -20.27 -16.05
N SER A 59 -32.47 -19.13 -15.38
CA SER A 59 -31.18 -18.52 -15.04
C SER A 59 -31.22 -17.96 -13.62
N LEU A 60 -30.04 -17.86 -13.00
CA LEU A 60 -29.84 -17.35 -11.65
C LEU A 60 -29.12 -15.99 -11.71
N SER A 61 -29.46 -15.05 -10.84
CA SER A 61 -28.72 -13.80 -10.69
C SER A 61 -27.34 -14.04 -10.06
N GLU A 62 -26.41 -13.15 -10.37
CA GLU A 62 -25.04 -13.13 -9.83
C GLU A 62 -25.00 -13.14 -8.30
N ASP A 63 -25.92 -12.41 -7.66
CA ASP A 63 -26.08 -12.37 -6.20
C ASP A 63 -26.86 -13.56 -5.60
N GLY A 64 -27.29 -14.52 -6.43
CA GLY A 64 -28.08 -15.69 -6.06
C GLY A 64 -29.54 -15.42 -5.65
N LYS A 65 -30.00 -14.17 -5.57
CA LYS A 65 -31.31 -13.80 -4.98
C LYS A 65 -32.49 -13.90 -5.94
N LEU A 66 -32.29 -14.08 -7.24
CA LEU A 66 -33.37 -14.13 -8.23
C LEU A 66 -33.18 -15.27 -9.23
N ILE A 67 -34.15 -16.18 -9.29
CA ILE A 67 -34.27 -17.17 -10.37
C ILE A 67 -35.28 -16.65 -11.39
N THR A 68 -34.85 -16.55 -12.65
CA THR A 68 -35.69 -16.21 -13.80
C THR A 68 -36.04 -17.46 -14.58
N TRP A 69 -37.33 -17.66 -14.88
CA TRP A 69 -37.83 -18.74 -15.73
C TRP A 69 -38.37 -18.19 -17.04
N GLU A 70 -37.97 -18.79 -18.16
CA GLU A 70 -38.58 -18.60 -19.48
C GLU A 70 -39.19 -19.91 -19.95
N VAL A 71 -40.49 -19.88 -20.25
CA VAL A 71 -41.27 -21.05 -20.68
C VAL A 71 -41.94 -20.75 -22.02
N THR A 72 -41.77 -21.63 -23.00
CA THR A 72 -42.40 -21.51 -24.32
C THR A 72 -43.23 -22.75 -24.63
N VAL A 73 -44.52 -22.57 -24.88
CA VAL A 73 -45.50 -23.63 -25.13
C VAL A 73 -46.24 -23.35 -26.43
N THR A 74 -46.05 -24.21 -27.44
CA THR A 74 -46.71 -24.09 -28.74
C THR A 74 -47.87 -25.06 -28.85
N GLN A 75 -49.07 -24.54 -29.09
CA GLN A 75 -50.30 -25.25 -29.43
C GLN A 75 -50.41 -25.40 -30.96
N ASN A 76 -50.73 -26.60 -31.43
CA ASN A 76 -51.11 -26.89 -32.81
C ASN A 76 -52.60 -26.55 -33.08
N GLU A 77 -52.97 -26.39 -34.35
CA GLU A 77 -54.37 -26.18 -34.75
C GLU A 77 -55.25 -27.37 -34.36
N SER A 78 -56.48 -27.11 -33.88
CA SER A 78 -57.37 -28.12 -33.30
C SER A 78 -58.84 -27.87 -33.60
N GLU A 79 -59.62 -28.94 -33.74
CA GLU A 79 -61.08 -28.88 -33.98
C GLU A 79 -61.89 -28.37 -32.77
N ALA A 80 -61.28 -28.32 -31.58
CA ALA A 80 -61.89 -27.85 -30.33
C ALA A 80 -61.10 -26.68 -29.74
N GLU A 81 -61.78 -25.79 -29.01
CA GLU A 81 -61.13 -24.68 -28.31
C GLU A 81 -60.17 -25.22 -27.24
N ALA A 82 -58.88 -24.88 -27.38
CA ALA A 82 -57.83 -25.26 -26.44
C ALA A 82 -56.85 -24.10 -26.18
N ALA A 83 -56.06 -24.19 -25.12
CA ALA A 83 -55.08 -23.17 -24.72
C ALA A 83 -53.77 -23.81 -24.21
N PRO A 84 -52.58 -23.27 -24.51
CA PRO A 84 -51.37 -23.62 -23.78
C PRO A 84 -51.47 -23.14 -22.33
N SER A 85 -50.97 -23.97 -21.41
CA SER A 85 -50.95 -23.70 -19.98
C SER A 85 -49.65 -24.20 -19.37
N VAL A 86 -49.15 -23.45 -18.37
CA VAL A 86 -47.95 -23.76 -17.58
C VAL A 86 -48.37 -23.85 -16.12
N GLU A 87 -47.89 -24.88 -15.42
CA GLU A 87 -48.02 -25.02 -13.97
C GLU A 87 -46.63 -25.10 -13.35
N VAL A 88 -46.37 -24.28 -12.34
CA VAL A 88 -45.14 -24.31 -11.55
C VAL A 88 -45.46 -24.41 -10.06
N VAL A 89 -44.79 -25.33 -9.39
CA VAL A 89 -44.79 -25.47 -7.93
C VAL A 89 -43.43 -25.03 -7.42
N VAL A 90 -43.44 -24.03 -6.55
CA VAL A 90 -42.25 -23.39 -5.95
C VAL A 90 -42.03 -23.98 -4.54
N PRO A 91 -40.79 -24.22 -4.09
CA PRO A 91 -40.53 -24.66 -2.71
C PRO A 91 -41.01 -23.60 -1.69
N GLU A 92 -41.22 -23.99 -0.44
CA GLU A 92 -41.73 -23.08 0.62
C GLU A 92 -40.76 -21.93 0.92
N ASP A 93 -39.48 -22.17 0.66
CA ASP A 93 -38.32 -21.33 1.00
C ASP A 93 -37.97 -20.30 -0.11
N VAL A 94 -38.82 -20.20 -1.14
CA VAL A 94 -38.64 -19.31 -2.30
C VAL A 94 -39.90 -18.46 -2.52
N GLY A 95 -39.71 -17.16 -2.75
CA GLY A 95 -40.76 -16.17 -2.92
C GLY A 95 -41.66 -16.44 -4.13
N ALA A 96 -42.96 -16.16 -3.95
CA ALA A 96 -44.00 -16.44 -4.95
C ALA A 96 -43.70 -15.81 -6.33
N PRO A 97 -43.92 -16.55 -7.43
CA PRO A 97 -43.50 -16.18 -8.77
C PRO A 97 -44.17 -14.89 -9.27
N GLN A 98 -43.34 -13.89 -9.58
CA GLN A 98 -43.75 -12.62 -10.16
C GLN A 98 -43.74 -12.71 -11.68
N LEU A 99 -44.85 -12.35 -12.32
CA LEU A 99 -44.98 -12.38 -13.77
C LEU A 99 -44.22 -11.20 -14.41
N VAL A 100 -43.16 -11.49 -15.16
CA VAL A 100 -42.37 -10.49 -15.89
C VAL A 100 -42.96 -10.23 -17.27
N SER A 101 -43.31 -11.28 -18.02
CA SER A 101 -43.95 -11.14 -19.33
C SER A 101 -44.83 -12.34 -19.68
N ALA A 102 -45.87 -12.14 -20.49
CA ALA A 102 -46.59 -13.22 -21.13
C ALA A 102 -47.22 -12.79 -22.47
N THR A 103 -46.92 -13.53 -23.54
CA THR A 103 -47.49 -13.32 -24.88
C THR A 103 -48.01 -14.65 -25.42
N PRO A 104 -49.33 -14.78 -25.71
CA PRO A 104 -50.40 -13.83 -25.45
C PRO A 104 -50.74 -13.72 -23.95
N THR A 105 -51.32 -12.57 -23.56
CA THR A 105 -51.81 -12.34 -22.19
C THR A 105 -52.93 -13.33 -21.83
N GLY A 106 -52.80 -14.00 -20.68
CA GLY A 106 -53.70 -15.05 -20.19
C GLY A 106 -54.17 -14.81 -18.76
N VAL A 107 -54.66 -15.86 -18.11
CA VAL A 107 -55.10 -15.86 -16.71
C VAL A 107 -54.05 -16.55 -15.85
N PHE A 108 -53.55 -15.85 -14.83
CA PHE A 108 -52.68 -16.41 -13.80
C PHE A 108 -53.51 -16.74 -12.55
N ASN A 109 -53.40 -17.99 -12.08
CA ASN A 109 -54.08 -18.49 -10.89
C ASN A 109 -53.03 -18.98 -9.88
N THR A 110 -53.33 -18.91 -8.59
CA THR A 110 -52.44 -19.36 -7.50
C THR A 110 -53.27 -20.15 -6.49
N SER A 111 -52.74 -21.29 -6.04
CA SER A 111 -53.44 -22.23 -5.17
C SER A 111 -52.46 -22.89 -4.20
N GLY A 112 -52.11 -22.17 -3.13
CA GLY A 112 -50.91 -22.48 -2.35
C GLY A 112 -49.66 -22.27 -3.21
N ASN A 113 -48.67 -23.15 -3.06
CA ASN A 113 -47.40 -23.08 -3.78
C ASN A 113 -47.48 -23.47 -5.27
N SER A 114 -48.65 -23.92 -5.77
CA SER A 114 -48.86 -24.14 -7.21
C SER A 114 -49.46 -22.90 -7.87
N HIS A 115 -48.81 -22.48 -8.96
CA HIS A 115 -49.16 -21.32 -9.76
C HIS A 115 -49.39 -21.77 -11.21
N THR A 116 -50.55 -21.43 -11.78
CA THR A 116 -50.95 -21.88 -13.12
C THR A 116 -51.25 -20.68 -14.02
N PHE A 117 -50.51 -20.55 -15.12
CA PHE A 117 -50.80 -19.62 -16.19
C PHE A 117 -51.53 -20.34 -17.33
N THR A 118 -52.64 -19.80 -17.82
CA THR A 118 -53.38 -20.34 -18.98
C THR A 118 -53.66 -19.23 -19.98
N ALA A 119 -53.22 -19.43 -21.23
CA ALA A 119 -53.47 -18.49 -22.32
C ALA A 119 -54.96 -18.46 -22.76
N PRO A 120 -55.37 -17.52 -23.62
CA PRO A 120 -56.71 -17.54 -24.21
C PRO A 120 -56.97 -18.81 -25.03
N TYR A 121 -58.20 -19.32 -24.95
CA TYR A 121 -58.63 -20.46 -25.75
C TYR A 121 -58.76 -20.09 -27.24
N SER A 122 -58.19 -20.92 -28.11
CA SER A 122 -58.28 -20.82 -29.57
C SER A 122 -58.40 -22.19 -30.22
N THR A 123 -58.93 -22.25 -31.44
CA THR A 123 -58.83 -23.40 -32.35
C THR A 123 -57.61 -23.31 -33.26
N THR A 124 -57.04 -22.12 -33.47
CA THR A 124 -55.82 -21.93 -34.28
C THR A 124 -54.58 -22.33 -33.51
N ALA A 125 -53.50 -22.65 -34.24
CA ALA A 125 -52.18 -22.74 -33.63
C ALA A 125 -51.79 -21.41 -32.95
N GLN A 126 -51.09 -21.48 -31.82
CA GLN A 126 -50.62 -20.33 -31.05
C GLN A 126 -49.45 -20.71 -30.13
N THR A 127 -48.51 -19.80 -29.93
CA THR A 127 -47.39 -19.99 -28.99
C THR A 127 -47.55 -19.05 -27.81
N LEU A 128 -47.49 -19.60 -26.60
CA LEU A 128 -47.31 -18.87 -25.35
C LEU A 128 -45.82 -18.80 -25.03
N THR A 129 -45.28 -17.60 -24.93
CA THR A 129 -44.01 -17.33 -24.26
C THR A 129 -44.30 -16.62 -22.94
N LEU A 130 -43.77 -17.16 -21.85
CA LEU A 130 -44.04 -16.78 -20.46
C LEU A 130 -42.71 -16.58 -19.74
N THR A 131 -42.52 -15.42 -19.10
CA THR A 131 -41.35 -15.12 -18.27
C THR A 131 -41.82 -14.78 -16.86
N PHE A 132 -41.26 -15.42 -15.83
CA PHE A 132 -41.52 -15.10 -14.43
C PHE A 132 -40.26 -15.21 -13.58
N THR A 133 -40.21 -14.48 -12.47
CA THR A 133 -39.09 -14.51 -11.51
C THR A 133 -39.54 -14.98 -10.14
N THR A 134 -38.66 -15.64 -9.41
CA THR A 134 -38.85 -16.07 -8.02
C THR A 134 -37.66 -15.64 -7.18
N ALA A 135 -37.92 -14.96 -6.07
CA ALA A 135 -36.87 -14.49 -5.16
C ALA A 135 -36.39 -15.60 -4.22
N VAL A 136 -35.08 -15.77 -4.08
CA VAL A 136 -34.46 -16.72 -3.16
C VAL A 136 -34.13 -15.97 -1.87
N ASN A 137 -34.71 -16.41 -0.76
CA ASN A 137 -34.49 -15.83 0.58
C ASN A 137 -33.90 -16.86 1.57
N ASP A 138 -33.66 -18.10 1.12
CA ASP A 138 -33.14 -19.19 1.94
C ASP A 138 -31.62 -19.31 1.81
N ILE A 139 -30.95 -19.41 2.95
CA ILE A 139 -29.51 -19.65 3.10
C ILE A 139 -29.21 -21.04 3.71
N SER A 140 -30.23 -21.83 4.05
CA SER A 140 -30.11 -23.09 4.80
C SER A 140 -30.09 -24.34 3.93
N THR A 141 -30.72 -24.32 2.74
CA THR A 141 -30.70 -25.46 1.80
C THR A 141 -29.76 -25.22 0.63
N THR A 142 -28.97 -26.23 0.25
CA THR A 142 -27.99 -26.10 -0.85
C THR A 142 -28.60 -26.22 -2.24
N ASN A 143 -29.86 -26.65 -2.36
CA ASN A 143 -30.53 -26.98 -3.63
C ASN A 143 -32.04 -26.72 -3.54
N LEU A 144 -32.54 -25.86 -4.42
CA LEU A 144 -33.94 -25.46 -4.51
C LEU A 144 -34.68 -26.38 -5.50
N THR A 145 -35.70 -27.12 -5.02
CA THR A 145 -36.45 -28.08 -5.84
C THR A 145 -37.77 -27.49 -6.33
N PHE A 146 -37.77 -27.01 -7.57
CA PHE A 146 -38.97 -26.60 -8.30
C PHE A 146 -39.67 -27.82 -8.92
N LYS A 147 -40.95 -27.69 -9.24
CA LYS A 147 -41.64 -28.63 -10.15
C LYS A 147 -42.39 -27.86 -11.21
N ILE A 148 -42.10 -28.09 -12.48
CA ILE A 148 -42.67 -27.36 -13.60
C ILE A 148 -43.25 -28.31 -14.64
N GLY A 149 -44.37 -27.94 -15.23
CA GLY A 149 -45.01 -28.68 -16.31
C GLY A 149 -45.80 -27.76 -17.23
N ALA A 150 -46.09 -28.25 -18.44
CA ALA A 150 -46.93 -27.57 -19.39
C ALA A 150 -47.89 -28.55 -20.06
N SER A 151 -49.02 -28.04 -20.58
CA SER A 151 -50.02 -28.84 -21.28
C SER A 151 -50.90 -28.00 -22.20
N ILE A 152 -51.60 -28.66 -23.13
CA ILE A 152 -52.64 -28.04 -23.96
C ILE A 152 -54.01 -28.37 -23.35
N GLN A 153 -54.63 -27.38 -22.71
CA GLN A 153 -55.90 -27.47 -22.01
C GLN A 153 -57.08 -27.41 -22.99
N GLN A 154 -57.95 -28.42 -23.05
CA GLN A 154 -59.23 -28.31 -23.78
C GLN A 154 -60.30 -27.64 -22.91
N LYS A 155 -61.06 -26.70 -23.48
CA LYS A 155 -62.01 -25.84 -22.76
C LYS A 155 -63.08 -26.59 -21.97
N ASP A 156 -63.63 -27.65 -22.55
CA ASP A 156 -64.67 -28.50 -21.94
C ASP A 156 -64.11 -29.69 -21.14
N SER A 157 -62.79 -29.89 -21.14
CA SER A 157 -62.11 -31.02 -20.48
C SER A 157 -60.63 -30.69 -20.19
N PRO A 158 -60.35 -29.76 -19.25
CA PRO A 158 -58.98 -29.45 -18.84
C PRO A 158 -58.29 -30.67 -18.19
N ALA A 159 -56.98 -30.79 -18.39
CA ALA A 159 -56.14 -31.87 -17.89
C ALA A 159 -54.88 -31.27 -17.25
N ALA A 160 -54.58 -31.66 -16.00
CA ALA A 160 -53.40 -31.15 -15.28
C ALA A 160 -52.09 -31.44 -16.03
N ALA A 161 -51.10 -30.57 -15.86
CA ALA A 161 -49.80 -30.74 -16.48
C ALA A 161 -49.03 -31.91 -15.84
N ALA A 162 -48.18 -32.58 -16.61
CA ALA A 162 -47.18 -33.49 -16.05
C ALA A 162 -46.02 -32.66 -15.49
N LEU A 163 -45.88 -32.63 -14.16
CA LEU A 163 -44.83 -31.87 -13.48
C LEU A 163 -43.50 -32.65 -13.48
N GLN A 164 -42.44 -32.06 -14.04
CA GLN A 164 -41.05 -32.49 -13.84
C GLN A 164 -40.44 -31.76 -12.64
N SER A 165 -39.73 -32.48 -11.77
CA SER A 165 -38.89 -31.85 -10.75
C SER A 165 -37.61 -31.30 -11.39
N VAL A 166 -37.22 -30.09 -11.01
CA VAL A 166 -35.96 -29.43 -11.41
C VAL A 166 -35.25 -28.97 -10.14
N SER A 167 -34.00 -29.40 -9.96
CA SER A 167 -33.12 -28.92 -8.88
C SER A 167 -32.27 -27.77 -9.42
N ILE A 168 -32.19 -26.68 -8.66
CA ILE A 168 -31.35 -25.51 -8.96
C ILE A 168 -30.39 -25.32 -7.77
N PRO A 169 -29.08 -25.13 -7.99
CA PRO A 169 -28.14 -24.83 -6.91
C PRO A 169 -28.56 -23.55 -6.17
N ASN A 170 -28.45 -23.55 -4.84
CA ASN A 170 -28.69 -22.34 -4.06
C ASN A 170 -27.39 -21.54 -3.92
N LYS A 171 -27.06 -20.69 -4.90
CA LYS A 171 -25.83 -19.87 -4.83
C LYS A 171 -25.85 -18.88 -3.66
N LEU A 172 -27.02 -18.44 -3.19
CA LEU A 172 -27.12 -17.59 -1.99
C LEU A 172 -26.64 -18.33 -0.73
N ALA A 173 -27.06 -19.58 -0.54
CA ALA A 173 -26.56 -20.43 0.55
C ALA A 173 -25.07 -20.82 0.41
N GLN A 174 -24.56 -20.92 -0.83
CA GLN A 174 -23.13 -21.16 -1.08
C GLN A 174 -22.29 -19.93 -0.74
N LEU A 175 -22.67 -18.74 -1.23
CA LEU A 175 -21.97 -17.48 -0.95
C LEU A 175 -21.94 -17.17 0.55
N GLU A 176 -23.03 -17.42 1.28
CA GLU A 176 -23.06 -17.23 2.73
C GLU A 176 -22.20 -18.26 3.48
N ALA A 177 -22.13 -19.51 3.01
CA ALA A 177 -21.21 -20.51 3.57
C ALA A 177 -19.74 -20.21 3.24
N GLU A 178 -19.45 -19.65 2.06
CA GLU A 178 -18.15 -19.16 1.63
C GLU A 178 -17.72 -17.95 2.50
N ARG A 179 -18.64 -17.00 2.77
CA ARG A 179 -18.43 -15.86 3.68
C ARG A 179 -18.09 -16.30 5.11
N ILE A 180 -18.88 -17.19 5.69
CA ILE A 180 -18.66 -17.72 7.04
C ILE A 180 -17.36 -18.53 7.13
N ALA A 181 -16.95 -19.21 6.05
CA ALA A 181 -15.67 -19.91 6.00
C ALA A 181 -14.47 -18.96 5.96
N ALA A 182 -14.56 -17.86 5.19
CA ALA A 182 -13.53 -16.82 5.13
C ALA A 182 -13.39 -16.07 6.47
N GLU A 183 -14.50 -15.61 7.04
CA GLU A 183 -14.58 -14.95 8.35
C GLU A 183 -13.94 -15.81 9.46
N LYS A 184 -14.19 -17.13 9.44
CA LYS A 184 -13.57 -18.07 10.36
C LYS A 184 -12.07 -18.31 10.08
N ALA A 185 -11.65 -18.36 8.82
CA ALA A 185 -10.24 -18.54 8.47
C ALA A 185 -9.39 -17.32 8.85
N GLU A 186 -9.95 -16.11 8.72
CA GLU A 186 -9.35 -14.86 9.17
C GLU A 186 -9.24 -14.80 10.70
N ALA A 187 -10.30 -15.17 11.43
CA ALA A 187 -10.23 -15.29 12.89
C ALA A 187 -9.19 -16.32 13.35
N GLU A 188 -9.02 -17.44 12.64
CA GLU A 188 -7.97 -18.44 12.94
C GLU A 188 -6.56 -17.94 12.55
N ARG A 189 -6.42 -17.09 11.51
CA ARG A 189 -5.15 -16.38 11.18
C ARG A 189 -4.73 -15.44 12.31
N ILE A 190 -5.62 -14.54 12.70
CA ILE A 190 -5.38 -13.52 13.74
C ILE A 190 -5.08 -14.18 15.10
N ALA A 191 -5.80 -15.26 15.44
CA ALA A 191 -5.53 -16.01 16.67
C ALA A 191 -4.16 -16.72 16.67
N ALA A 192 -3.69 -17.22 15.51
CA ALA A 192 -2.37 -17.82 15.38
C ALA A 192 -1.26 -16.76 15.45
N GLU A 193 -1.45 -15.62 14.80
CA GLU A 193 -0.54 -14.47 14.80
C GLU A 193 -0.35 -13.88 16.21
N LYS A 194 -1.45 -13.66 16.95
CA LYS A 194 -1.39 -13.20 18.34
C LYS A 194 -0.64 -14.19 19.25
N ALA A 195 -0.84 -15.50 19.06
CA ALA A 195 -0.12 -16.53 19.81
C ALA A 195 1.38 -16.62 19.45
N GLU A 196 1.76 -16.30 18.21
CA GLU A 196 3.16 -16.18 17.77
C GLU A 196 3.81 -14.94 18.42
N ALA A 197 3.12 -13.80 18.41
CA ALA A 197 3.58 -12.55 19.00
C ALA A 197 3.74 -12.65 20.53
N GLU A 198 2.77 -13.23 21.25
CA GLU A 198 2.87 -13.49 22.69
C GLU A 198 4.07 -14.39 23.04
N ARG A 199 4.39 -15.37 22.18
CA ARG A 199 5.57 -16.22 22.36
C ARG A 199 6.87 -15.44 22.17
N ILE A 200 6.95 -14.59 21.14
CA ILE A 200 8.13 -13.76 20.86
C ILE A 200 8.35 -12.76 22.01
N ALA A 201 7.30 -12.07 22.48
CA ALA A 201 7.39 -11.14 23.61
C ALA A 201 7.84 -11.84 24.91
N ALA A 202 7.41 -13.09 25.14
CA ALA A 202 7.89 -13.89 26.27
C ALA A 202 9.37 -14.31 26.14
N GLU A 203 9.84 -14.59 24.93
CA GLU A 203 11.25 -14.94 24.64
C GLU A 203 12.17 -13.71 24.75
N GLU A 204 11.77 -12.55 24.21
CA GLU A 204 12.49 -11.29 24.39
C GLU A 204 12.58 -10.87 25.86
N LYS A 205 11.48 -10.99 26.61
CA LYS A 205 11.48 -10.71 28.06
C LYS A 205 12.45 -11.63 28.81
N ALA A 206 12.46 -12.92 28.50
CA ALA A 206 13.40 -13.86 29.12
C ALA A 206 14.87 -13.55 28.75
N ALA A 207 15.14 -13.12 27.52
CA ALA A 207 16.46 -12.68 27.08
C ALA A 207 16.90 -11.38 27.78
N GLN A 208 15.99 -10.43 27.99
CA GLN A 208 16.26 -9.19 28.72
C GLN A 208 16.53 -9.47 30.21
N GLU A 209 15.72 -10.31 30.87
CA GLU A 209 15.96 -10.73 32.26
C GLU A 209 17.31 -11.47 32.42
N GLU A 210 17.76 -12.23 31.42
CA GLU A 210 19.09 -12.85 31.39
C GLU A 210 20.22 -11.82 31.14
N ALA A 211 20.01 -10.85 30.26
CA ALA A 211 20.95 -9.77 29.98
C ALA A 211 21.19 -8.87 31.20
N ASP A 212 20.13 -8.47 31.91
CA ASP A 212 20.21 -7.66 33.13
C ASP A 212 20.89 -8.44 34.27
N ARG A 213 20.62 -9.75 34.38
CA ARG A 213 21.32 -10.64 35.33
C ARG A 213 22.82 -10.71 35.05
N LEU A 214 23.21 -10.82 33.77
CA LEU A 214 24.62 -10.78 33.34
C LEU A 214 25.27 -9.41 33.55
N ALA A 215 24.54 -8.32 33.36
CA ALA A 215 25.03 -6.97 33.60
C ALA A 215 25.29 -6.73 35.10
N GLU A 216 24.40 -7.17 35.99
CA GLU A 216 24.60 -7.11 37.44
C GLU A 216 25.75 -8.02 37.92
N GLU A 217 25.88 -9.23 37.35
CA GLU A 217 27.02 -10.12 37.64
C GLU A 217 28.36 -9.50 37.20
N GLN A 218 28.41 -8.84 36.04
CA GLN A 218 29.58 -8.07 35.60
C GLN A 218 29.85 -6.85 36.48
N ARG A 219 28.81 -6.11 36.91
CA ARG A 219 28.94 -4.96 37.80
C ARG A 219 29.52 -5.38 39.16
N LEU A 220 29.06 -6.48 39.72
CA LEU A 220 29.57 -7.06 40.96
C LEU A 220 31.00 -7.60 40.79
N ALA A 221 31.34 -8.19 39.64
CA ALA A 221 32.71 -8.62 39.34
C ALA A 221 33.68 -7.43 39.19
N GLU A 222 33.27 -6.32 38.57
CA GLU A 222 34.09 -5.11 38.45
C GLU A 222 34.24 -4.38 39.79
N GLU A 223 33.19 -4.38 40.63
CA GLU A 223 33.23 -3.87 42.00
C GLU A 223 34.15 -4.71 42.89
N ALA A 224 34.12 -6.05 42.77
CA ALA A 224 35.04 -6.96 43.45
C ALA A 224 36.49 -6.80 42.97
N ALA A 225 36.73 -6.67 41.66
CA ALA A 225 38.07 -6.46 41.11
C ALA A 225 38.69 -5.14 41.59
N LYS A 226 37.90 -4.06 41.69
CA LYS A 226 38.35 -2.79 42.29
C LYS A 226 38.62 -2.90 43.79
N LEU A 227 37.95 -3.82 44.49
CA LEU A 227 38.23 -4.12 45.89
C LEU A 227 39.56 -4.87 46.05
N GLU A 228 39.81 -5.87 45.19
CA GLU A 228 41.06 -6.65 45.16
C GLU A 228 42.27 -5.79 44.73
N GLU A 229 42.08 -4.89 43.75
CA GLU A 229 43.10 -3.89 43.35
C GLU A 229 43.40 -2.90 44.49
N ALA A 230 42.40 -2.48 45.26
CA ALA A 230 42.59 -1.63 46.44
C ALA A 230 43.26 -2.36 47.62
N GLU A 231 43.00 -3.66 47.85
CA GLU A 231 43.75 -4.46 48.81
C GLU A 231 45.22 -4.63 48.36
N LEU A 232 45.47 -4.84 47.06
CA LEU A 232 46.82 -4.91 46.48
C LEU A 232 47.62 -3.59 46.61
N GLU A 233 47.00 -2.43 46.36
CA GLU A 233 47.65 -1.13 46.65
C GLU A 233 47.94 -0.96 48.15
N THR A 234 47.06 -1.46 49.02
CA THR A 234 47.22 -1.38 50.48
C THR A 234 48.37 -2.27 50.97
N GLU A 235 48.53 -3.48 50.42
CA GLU A 235 49.67 -4.35 50.74
C GLU A 235 50.99 -3.82 50.15
N GLN A 236 51.02 -3.27 48.93
CA GLN A 236 52.23 -2.67 48.37
C GLN A 236 52.74 -1.45 49.15
N SER A 237 51.88 -0.76 49.91
CA SER A 237 52.30 0.32 50.79
C SER A 237 53.09 -0.14 52.03
N ALA A 238 53.16 -1.44 52.34
CA ALA A 238 53.63 -1.93 53.64
C ALA A 238 55.11 -2.37 53.69
N GLU A 239 55.74 -2.80 52.58
CA GLU A 239 57.04 -3.48 52.62
C GLU A 239 58.06 -2.95 51.59
N SER A 240 58.82 -1.91 51.97
CA SER A 240 59.90 -1.34 51.14
C SER A 240 61.15 -0.86 51.89
N GLU A 241 61.64 -1.63 52.87
CA GLU A 241 63.05 -1.55 53.31
C GLU A 241 63.92 -2.58 52.54
N ALA A 242 64.55 -2.12 51.44
CA ALA A 242 65.51 -2.87 50.62
C ALA A 242 66.86 -3.10 51.37
N PRO A 243 67.84 -3.96 50.95
CA PRO A 243 68.42 -3.92 49.58
C PRO A 243 69.17 -5.19 49.01
N VAL A 244 69.66 -5.08 47.75
CA VAL A 244 70.69 -5.91 47.02
C VAL A 244 70.37 -7.40 46.74
N ASN A 245 70.91 -8.13 45.73
CA ASN A 245 71.99 -7.87 44.75
C ASN A 245 71.89 -8.71 43.43
N GLU A 246 72.63 -8.25 42.40
CA GLU A 246 73.38 -9.00 41.34
C GLU A 246 72.75 -9.98 40.31
N SER A 247 73.14 -9.76 39.04
CA SER A 247 73.53 -10.75 38.01
C SER A 247 72.45 -11.63 37.32
N SER A 248 72.61 -12.10 36.06
CA SER A 248 73.46 -11.67 34.93
C SER A 248 73.09 -12.39 33.62
N ASP A 249 73.26 -11.70 32.49
CA ASP A 249 73.76 -12.18 31.18
C ASP A 249 73.37 -13.55 30.56
N LYS A 250 73.02 -13.43 29.26
CA LYS A 250 73.52 -14.21 28.09
C LYS A 250 72.84 -15.51 27.60
N GLU A 251 72.53 -15.46 26.29
CA GLU A 251 72.85 -16.46 25.22
C GLU A 251 72.19 -17.86 25.27
N SER A 252 71.74 -18.45 24.15
CA SER A 252 71.70 -18.03 22.74
C SER A 252 70.93 -19.04 21.85
N ILE A 253 70.79 -18.74 20.55
CA ILE A 253 70.44 -19.65 19.42
C ILE A 253 68.96 -20.10 19.39
N SER A 254 68.08 -19.78 18.42
CA SER A 254 68.13 -19.35 16.99
C SER A 254 68.09 -20.46 15.92
N GLN A 255 66.99 -20.55 15.17
CA GLN A 255 66.86 -20.91 13.74
C GLN A 255 65.61 -20.16 13.22
N GLU A 256 65.72 -19.26 12.23
CA GLU A 256 65.59 -19.49 10.77
C GLU A 256 64.12 -19.72 10.32
N ALA A 257 63.59 -19.05 9.27
CA ALA A 257 64.17 -17.98 8.44
C ALA A 257 63.09 -17.15 7.68
N ALA A 258 63.54 -16.06 7.05
CA ALA A 258 62.94 -15.28 5.96
C ALA A 258 64.13 -14.74 5.11
N PRO A 259 63.96 -14.04 3.96
CA PRO A 259 62.74 -13.68 3.21
C PRO A 259 62.82 -14.02 1.70
N GLU A 260 61.79 -13.63 0.93
CA GLU A 260 61.89 -12.95 -0.38
C GLU A 260 60.83 -11.82 -0.33
N GLU A 261 61.23 -10.53 -0.26
CA GLU A 261 61.43 -9.60 -1.39
C GLU A 261 60.15 -9.41 -2.23
N GLU A 262 59.34 -8.37 -1.98
CA GLU A 262 59.50 -6.96 -2.42
C GLU A 262 59.46 -6.74 -3.94
N ALA A 263 58.32 -6.23 -4.41
CA ALA A 263 58.22 -5.27 -5.51
C ALA A 263 57.06 -4.31 -5.19
N VAL A 264 57.27 -3.00 -5.39
CA VAL A 264 56.30 -1.93 -5.07
C VAL A 264 56.27 -0.95 -6.23
N SER A 265 55.07 -0.49 -6.58
CA SER A 265 54.74 0.69 -7.41
C SER A 265 55.52 0.95 -8.71
N GLU A 266 54.77 0.98 -9.82
CA GLU A 266 54.67 2.13 -10.75
C GLU A 266 53.30 1.91 -11.44
N SER A 267 52.25 2.72 -11.27
CA SER A 267 52.06 4.16 -11.55
C SER A 267 52.32 4.52 -13.02
N ASP A 268 51.26 4.87 -13.73
CA ASP A 268 51.20 6.15 -14.45
C ASP A 268 49.74 6.63 -14.55
N VAL A 269 49.57 7.95 -14.66
CA VAL A 269 48.31 8.72 -14.55
C VAL A 269 48.45 9.98 -15.41
N GLU A 270 47.32 10.52 -15.88
CA GLU A 270 47.16 11.71 -16.74
C GLU A 270 47.66 11.54 -18.20
N VAL A 271 46.94 11.82 -19.30
CA VAL A 271 45.83 12.77 -19.67
C VAL A 271 46.32 14.10 -20.29
N ASP A 272 45.61 14.50 -21.36
CA ASP A 272 45.54 15.81 -22.05
C ASP A 272 46.58 16.28 -23.10
N ALA A 273 46.05 17.16 -23.97
CA ALA A 273 46.70 18.21 -24.80
C ALA A 273 47.36 17.86 -26.17
N GLU A 274 46.51 17.56 -27.17
CA GLU A 274 46.16 18.44 -28.32
C GLU A 274 47.14 19.52 -28.89
N VAL A 275 47.01 19.80 -30.22
CA VAL A 275 47.39 21.03 -31.01
C VAL A 275 48.78 21.16 -31.69
N GLU A 276 48.76 21.14 -33.05
CA GLU A 276 49.64 21.78 -34.08
C GLU A 276 51.19 21.52 -34.09
N ASP A 277 51.99 21.68 -35.18
CA ASP A 277 51.74 22.28 -36.52
C ASP A 277 52.51 21.62 -37.72
N LYS A 278 52.03 21.93 -38.94
CA LYS A 278 52.54 21.76 -40.34
C LYS A 278 54.02 21.37 -40.60
N THR A 279 54.23 20.43 -41.53
CA THR A 279 54.71 20.61 -42.95
C THR A 279 54.79 19.22 -43.62
N ASN A 280 54.20 18.87 -44.78
CA ASN A 280 54.00 19.48 -46.11
C ASN A 280 55.04 19.01 -47.17
N GLU A 281 54.53 18.59 -48.34
CA GLU A 281 55.17 18.26 -49.63
C GLU A 281 55.94 16.92 -49.84
N GLU A 282 55.79 16.41 -51.06
CA GLU A 282 56.43 15.24 -51.71
C GLU A 282 57.73 15.69 -52.47
N PRO A 283 58.17 15.20 -53.66
CA PRO A 283 57.86 13.98 -54.45
C PRO A 283 59.07 13.25 -55.13
N LEU A 284 58.72 12.14 -55.81
CA LEU A 284 59.29 11.56 -57.06
C LEU A 284 60.69 10.89 -57.14
N SER A 285 60.66 9.61 -57.54
CA SER A 285 61.31 9.00 -58.74
C SER A 285 62.85 8.94 -58.91
N THR A 286 63.39 7.74 -59.25
CA THR A 286 63.92 7.43 -60.61
C THR A 286 64.67 6.07 -60.74
N GLN A 287 64.50 5.39 -61.89
CA GLN A 287 65.50 4.55 -62.64
C GLN A 287 66.01 3.19 -62.04
N LYS A 288 66.41 2.15 -62.83
CA LYS A 288 66.22 1.80 -64.27
C LYS A 288 66.61 0.31 -64.57
N VAL A 289 65.88 -0.32 -65.51
CA VAL A 289 66.31 -1.19 -66.66
C VAL A 289 67.64 -1.99 -66.59
N GLN A 290 67.57 -3.30 -66.90
CA GLN A 290 68.46 -3.94 -67.91
C GLN A 290 67.99 -5.32 -68.42
N GLU A 291 67.98 -5.49 -69.76
CA GLU A 291 67.86 -6.77 -70.50
C GLU A 291 69.24 -7.39 -70.83
N GLU A 292 69.27 -8.59 -71.44
CA GLU A 292 70.38 -9.04 -72.30
C GLU A 292 69.89 -9.89 -73.51
N SER A 293 70.41 -9.61 -74.73
CA SER A 293 69.94 -10.16 -76.03
C SER A 293 71.07 -10.51 -77.04
N VAL A 294 70.86 -11.49 -77.94
CA VAL A 294 71.74 -11.98 -79.06
C VAL A 294 70.89 -12.86 -80.04
N GLU A 295 71.18 -13.24 -81.30
CA GLU A 295 72.27 -13.22 -82.33
C GLU A 295 71.60 -13.02 -83.74
N GLU A 296 72.18 -12.58 -84.86
CA GLU A 296 73.33 -11.71 -85.21
C GLU A 296 73.23 -11.31 -86.74
N ASP A 297 73.61 -10.07 -87.10
CA ASP A 297 74.32 -9.67 -88.36
C ASP A 297 73.66 -9.24 -89.73
N VAL A 298 74.31 -8.21 -90.34
CA VAL A 298 74.48 -7.70 -91.75
C VAL A 298 73.43 -7.56 -92.90
N ALA A 299 73.33 -6.29 -93.39
CA ALA A 299 73.69 -5.76 -94.75
C ALA A 299 72.73 -5.66 -96.00
N ALA A 300 72.30 -4.40 -96.26
CA ALA A 300 72.59 -3.54 -97.44
C ALA A 300 72.08 -3.82 -98.90
N ALA A 301 71.41 -2.81 -99.49
CA ALA A 301 71.44 -2.45 -100.94
C ALA A 301 70.98 -0.99 -101.22
N GLU A 302 71.47 -0.39 -102.32
CA GLU A 302 71.22 0.97 -102.88
C GLU A 302 71.26 0.83 -104.44
N PRO A 303 70.55 1.62 -105.30
CA PRO A 303 70.87 3.06 -105.51
C PRO A 303 69.79 4.04 -106.09
N ASP A 304 70.03 5.34 -105.88
CA ASP A 304 69.84 6.54 -106.76
C ASP A 304 68.96 6.50 -108.05
N ASP A 305 68.00 7.45 -108.22
CA ASP A 305 68.20 8.73 -108.98
C ASP A 305 66.88 9.47 -109.37
N ILE A 306 66.59 10.57 -108.66
CA ILE A 306 65.86 11.82 -109.02
C ILE A 306 64.70 11.79 -110.06
N THR A 307 63.48 12.16 -109.63
CA THR A 307 62.77 13.39 -110.09
C THR A 307 61.54 13.73 -109.23
N ILE A 308 61.43 14.97 -108.73
CA ILE A 308 60.28 15.47 -107.95
C ILE A 308 59.43 16.46 -108.78
N LEU A 309 58.12 16.23 -108.81
CA LEU A 309 57.04 17.21 -109.01
C LEU A 309 55.91 16.76 -108.07
N SER A 310 55.89 17.21 -106.82
CA SER A 310 55.36 18.51 -106.35
C SER A 310 53.91 18.36 -105.85
N GLY A 311 53.79 17.96 -104.58
CA GLY A 311 52.55 17.84 -103.82
C GLY A 311 52.91 17.58 -102.35
N GLY A 312 52.89 18.62 -101.52
CA GLY A 312 53.31 18.58 -100.11
C GLY A 312 54.79 18.24 -99.84
N SER A 313 55.16 18.26 -98.56
CA SER A 313 56.44 17.74 -98.03
C SER A 313 56.21 16.93 -96.75
N TYR A 314 55.06 16.25 -96.73
CA TYR A 314 54.54 15.43 -95.64
C TYR A 314 55.16 14.02 -95.69
N SER A 315 55.47 13.46 -94.52
CA SER A 315 55.71 12.02 -94.33
C SER A 315 54.86 11.52 -93.17
N ILE A 316 54.37 10.28 -93.26
CA ILE A 316 53.54 9.64 -92.24
C ILE A 316 54.13 8.28 -91.90
N ASP A 317 54.37 8.03 -90.61
CA ASP A 317 54.63 6.71 -90.03
C ASP A 317 53.42 6.28 -89.18
N PHE A 318 53.11 4.98 -89.11
CA PHE A 318 51.89 4.43 -88.50
C PHE A 318 52.18 3.18 -87.67
N SER A 319 51.66 3.15 -86.44
CA SER A 319 51.91 2.14 -85.39
C SER A 319 50.65 1.88 -84.55
N ALA A 320 50.65 0.78 -83.79
CA ALA A 320 49.81 0.65 -82.60
C ALA A 320 50.62 1.17 -81.41
N TYR A 321 50.00 1.82 -80.42
CA TYR A 321 50.68 2.27 -79.22
C TYR A 321 50.74 1.15 -78.16
N ASP A 322 51.69 1.21 -77.22
CA ASP A 322 51.90 0.14 -76.24
C ASP A 322 50.88 0.18 -75.10
N THR A 323 50.31 -0.97 -74.72
CA THR A 323 49.19 -1.04 -73.76
C THR A 323 49.60 -1.00 -72.30
N ASP A 324 50.89 -1.15 -71.99
CA ASP A 324 51.49 -1.00 -70.65
C ASP A 324 51.25 0.39 -69.99
N PHE A 325 50.67 1.32 -70.75
CA PHE A 325 50.51 2.72 -70.42
C PHE A 325 49.05 3.20 -70.36
N TYR A 326 48.07 2.33 -70.59
CA TYR A 326 46.65 2.67 -70.43
C TYR A 326 45.89 1.54 -69.72
N ASP A 327 45.13 1.89 -68.68
CA ASP A 327 44.23 0.95 -67.98
C ASP A 327 43.20 0.32 -68.94
N PHE A 328 42.63 -0.82 -68.56
CA PHE A 328 41.56 -1.47 -69.29
C PHE A 328 40.26 -0.64 -69.26
N ASN A 329 40.10 0.22 -70.27
CA ASN A 329 38.94 1.09 -70.44
C ASN A 329 37.94 0.49 -71.44
N LEU A 330 36.65 0.47 -71.08
CA LEU A 330 35.56 0.00 -71.94
C LEU A 330 34.84 1.19 -72.62
N PRO A 331 34.16 0.97 -73.77
CA PRO A 331 33.43 2.04 -74.46
C PRO A 331 32.27 2.68 -73.67
N PHE A 332 31.83 2.07 -72.56
CA PHE A 332 30.80 2.62 -71.68
C PHE A 332 31.34 3.77 -70.81
N ASP A 333 32.63 3.73 -70.45
CA ASP A 333 33.27 4.69 -69.55
C ASP A 333 33.44 6.07 -70.20
N TYR A 334 33.44 6.11 -71.54
CA TYR A 334 33.58 7.32 -72.37
C TYR A 334 32.33 7.58 -73.22
N PRO A 335 31.22 8.07 -72.64
CA PRO A 335 29.94 8.27 -73.33
C PRO A 335 29.96 9.37 -74.43
N THR A 336 31.07 10.10 -74.58
CA THR A 336 31.31 11.03 -75.68
C THR A 336 32.75 10.87 -76.19
N PRO A 337 32.99 10.22 -77.34
CA PRO A 337 34.34 9.95 -77.81
C PRO A 337 35.11 11.22 -78.20
N PRO A 338 36.41 11.33 -77.85
CA PRO A 338 37.20 12.53 -78.13
C PRO A 338 37.52 12.73 -79.62
N SER A 339 37.50 14.00 -80.02
CA SER A 339 37.98 14.45 -81.34
C SER A 339 38.52 15.88 -81.25
N GLY A 340 39.37 16.28 -82.19
CA GLY A 340 40.03 17.59 -82.18
C GLY A 340 41.51 17.51 -81.87
N ARG A 341 41.89 18.11 -80.73
CA ARG A 341 43.26 18.27 -80.24
C ARG A 341 43.23 18.24 -78.70
N ALA A 342 43.94 17.31 -78.08
CA ALA A 342 43.92 17.06 -76.63
C ALA A 342 45.33 16.76 -76.11
N ALA A 343 45.62 17.07 -74.84
CA ALA A 343 46.95 16.80 -74.26
C ALA A 343 47.09 15.38 -73.69
N ASP A 344 45.97 14.80 -73.28
CA ASP A 344 45.83 13.47 -72.71
C ASP A 344 44.32 13.32 -72.43
N PRO A 345 43.60 12.34 -73.00
CA PRO A 345 42.19 12.14 -72.72
C PRO A 345 41.89 11.08 -71.65
N MET A 346 42.88 10.35 -71.10
CA MET A 346 42.63 9.28 -70.10
C MET A 346 43.48 9.36 -68.81
N GLY A 347 44.72 9.85 -68.84
CA GLY A 347 45.59 9.99 -67.68
C GLY A 347 47.04 9.55 -67.93
N THR A 348 48.01 10.37 -67.52
CA THR A 348 49.39 10.32 -68.04
C THR A 348 50.21 9.09 -67.63
N PRO A 349 50.97 8.54 -68.60
CA PRO A 349 52.39 8.26 -68.49
C PRO A 349 53.22 9.36 -69.18
N SER A 350 54.56 9.28 -69.13
CA SER A 350 55.43 10.46 -69.36
C SER A 350 56.69 10.23 -70.19
N ALA A 351 56.70 9.23 -71.07
CA ALA A 351 57.79 9.01 -72.04
C ALA A 351 57.37 8.09 -73.19
N GLU A 352 56.94 8.65 -74.31
CA GLU A 352 56.45 7.87 -75.46
C GLU A 352 57.57 7.42 -76.42
N THR A 353 57.42 6.22 -76.99
CA THR A 353 58.22 5.75 -78.11
C THR A 353 57.37 4.95 -79.09
N VAL A 354 57.34 5.42 -80.33
CA VAL A 354 56.61 4.84 -81.47
C VAL A 354 57.19 3.46 -81.85
N GLU A 355 56.75 2.42 -81.15
CA GLU A 355 57.09 1.02 -81.40
C GLU A 355 55.83 0.18 -81.67
N SER A 356 55.97 -1.06 -82.11
CA SER A 356 54.82 -1.97 -82.28
C SER A 356 54.53 -2.64 -80.94
N LEU A 357 53.26 -2.66 -80.52
CA LEU A 357 52.74 -3.43 -79.38
C LEU A 357 53.60 -4.64 -79.02
N GLN A 358 54.14 -4.61 -77.81
CA GLN A 358 54.87 -5.71 -77.17
C GLN A 358 53.96 -6.95 -77.04
N PRO A 359 54.49 -8.15 -76.72
CA PRO A 359 53.67 -9.34 -76.50
C PRO A 359 52.91 -9.27 -75.16
N GLU A 360 52.02 -8.29 -75.03
CA GLU A 360 51.32 -7.90 -73.80
C GLU A 360 49.85 -8.37 -73.76
N ASN A 361 49.28 -8.51 -72.57
CA ASN A 361 47.95 -9.12 -72.40
C ASN A 361 46.79 -8.18 -72.77
N LEU A 362 46.20 -8.40 -73.95
CA LEU A 362 44.98 -7.73 -74.40
C LEU A 362 43.72 -8.44 -73.88
N ALA A 363 42.64 -7.69 -73.65
CA ALA A 363 41.35 -8.18 -73.16
C ALA A 363 40.21 -7.98 -74.18
N LEU A 364 39.08 -8.69 -74.00
CA LEU A 364 37.91 -8.59 -74.88
C LEU A 364 37.16 -7.28 -74.62
N GLY A 365 36.69 -6.60 -75.69
CA GLY A 365 36.01 -5.30 -75.55
C GLY A 365 36.94 -4.09 -75.34
N GLN A 366 38.26 -4.29 -75.21
CA GLN A 366 39.24 -3.24 -74.92
C GLN A 366 39.30 -2.16 -76.02
N ILE A 367 39.46 -0.90 -75.62
CA ILE A 367 39.90 0.18 -76.53
C ILE A 367 41.39 0.01 -76.83
N VAL A 368 41.77 -0.11 -78.11
CA VAL A 368 43.17 -0.20 -78.55
C VAL A 368 43.58 1.08 -79.30
N PRO A 369 44.60 1.81 -78.80
CA PRO A 369 45.11 3.02 -79.44
C PRO A 369 46.10 2.74 -80.58
N PHE A 370 46.06 3.59 -81.60
CA PHE A 370 46.94 3.60 -82.77
C PHE A 370 47.41 5.02 -83.05
N GLU A 371 48.62 5.16 -83.60
CA GLU A 371 49.23 6.45 -83.90
C GLU A 371 49.52 6.62 -85.40
N ALA A 372 49.40 7.85 -85.88
CA ALA A 372 49.99 8.32 -87.12
C ALA A 372 50.88 9.54 -86.85
N LYS A 373 52.20 9.38 -86.96
CA LYS A 373 53.18 10.46 -86.80
C LYS A 373 53.36 11.19 -88.12
N ILE A 374 52.91 12.45 -88.21
CA ILE A 374 52.92 13.25 -89.43
C ILE A 374 53.95 14.37 -89.33
N SER A 375 54.95 14.37 -90.22
CA SER A 375 56.04 15.37 -90.24
C SER A 375 56.01 16.25 -91.48
N VAL A 376 56.19 17.57 -91.33
CA VAL A 376 56.07 18.58 -92.39
C VAL A 376 57.43 19.19 -92.73
N THR A 377 58.17 18.56 -93.65
CA THR A 377 59.58 18.90 -93.93
C THR A 377 59.79 20.05 -94.93
N GLY A 378 58.71 20.72 -95.35
CA GLY A 378 58.71 21.71 -96.43
C GLY A 378 57.37 22.41 -96.60
N THR A 379 57.13 23.06 -97.74
CA THR A 379 56.03 24.02 -97.88
C THR A 379 54.65 23.36 -97.87
N THR A 380 53.76 23.90 -97.03
CA THR A 380 52.33 23.53 -96.90
C THR A 380 51.43 24.16 -97.97
N SER A 381 51.99 25.00 -98.84
CA SER A 381 51.30 25.60 -99.99
C SER A 381 51.28 24.66 -101.22
N PRO A 382 50.17 24.63 -102.00
CA PRO A 382 49.03 25.54 -101.94
C PRO A 382 47.87 25.13 -101.01
N GLU A 383 47.99 24.05 -100.23
CA GLU A 383 46.88 23.49 -99.44
C GLU A 383 46.66 24.10 -98.05
N ASP A 384 47.49 25.06 -97.63
CA ASP A 384 47.33 25.87 -96.41
C ASP A 384 47.18 25.00 -95.14
N GLY A 385 47.94 23.90 -95.10
CA GLY A 385 48.00 22.98 -93.96
C GLY A 385 46.86 21.96 -93.88
N VAL A 386 46.11 21.74 -94.97
CA VAL A 386 44.99 20.79 -95.00
C VAL A 386 45.36 19.48 -95.74
N MET A 387 45.16 18.35 -95.07
CA MET A 387 45.39 17.01 -95.60
C MET A 387 44.44 15.97 -94.98
N GLN A 388 44.37 14.78 -95.58
CA GLN A 388 43.62 13.65 -95.04
C GLN A 388 44.44 12.37 -95.15
N PHE A 389 44.20 11.43 -94.24
CA PHE A 389 44.71 10.06 -94.35
C PHE A 389 43.66 9.04 -93.94
N THR A 390 43.76 7.84 -94.50
CA THR A 390 42.87 6.71 -94.23
C THR A 390 43.67 5.57 -93.62
N ALA A 391 43.32 5.14 -92.41
CA ALA A 391 43.83 3.94 -91.77
C ALA A 391 42.79 2.80 -91.83
N GLY A 392 43.27 1.56 -91.74
CA GLY A 392 42.50 0.34 -91.91
C GLY A 392 42.74 -0.66 -90.79
N TRP A 393 41.66 -1.30 -90.33
CA TRP A 393 41.64 -2.27 -89.23
C TRP A 393 40.73 -3.46 -89.60
N GLU A 394 41.26 -4.67 -89.70
CA GLU A 394 40.46 -5.85 -90.08
C GLU A 394 39.57 -6.35 -88.92
N THR A 395 38.29 -6.59 -89.21
CA THR A 395 37.32 -7.26 -88.31
C THR A 395 37.54 -8.78 -88.23
N VAL A 396 38.53 -9.30 -88.97
CA VAL A 396 38.89 -10.72 -89.07
C VAL A 396 40.40 -10.93 -88.97
N THR A 397 40.84 -12.07 -88.45
CA THR A 397 42.26 -12.44 -88.44
C THR A 397 42.76 -12.77 -89.84
N THR A 398 44.08 -12.81 -90.04
CA THR A 398 44.75 -13.22 -91.30
C THR A 398 44.27 -14.57 -91.88
N ASN A 399 43.70 -15.46 -91.06
CA ASN A 399 43.13 -16.75 -91.48
C ASN A 399 41.60 -16.75 -91.62
N GLY A 400 40.93 -15.60 -91.46
CA GLY A 400 39.49 -15.43 -91.65
C GLY A 400 38.60 -15.88 -90.49
N SER A 401 39.12 -15.94 -89.26
CA SER A 401 38.26 -16.06 -88.06
C SER A 401 37.52 -14.73 -87.82
N ASN A 402 36.29 -14.81 -87.29
CA ASN A 402 35.40 -13.67 -87.01
C ASN A 402 35.81 -12.86 -85.75
N PHE A 403 37.10 -12.58 -85.62
CA PHE A 403 37.75 -11.92 -84.49
C PHE A 403 38.74 -10.86 -85.00
N GLY A 404 38.74 -9.70 -84.35
CA GLY A 404 39.37 -8.48 -84.81
C GLY A 404 38.72 -7.29 -84.12
N PHE A 405 38.70 -6.14 -84.79
CA PHE A 405 38.02 -4.95 -84.29
C PHE A 405 36.50 -5.01 -84.50
N ASP A 406 35.73 -4.36 -83.63
CA ASP A 406 34.27 -4.41 -83.67
C ASP A 406 33.65 -3.36 -84.63
N PRO A 407 32.96 -3.78 -85.70
CA PRO A 407 32.26 -2.87 -86.60
C PRO A 407 31.03 -2.16 -85.99
N ASN A 408 30.64 -2.44 -84.74
CA ASN A 408 29.65 -1.62 -84.03
C ASN A 408 30.23 -0.26 -83.60
N TYR A 409 31.50 -0.25 -83.16
CA TYR A 409 32.19 0.96 -82.68
C TYR A 409 33.00 1.66 -83.78
N MET A 410 33.38 0.93 -84.84
CA MET A 410 34.11 1.49 -85.99
C MET A 410 35.44 2.13 -85.55
N VAL A 411 35.74 3.36 -85.97
CA VAL A 411 36.69 4.22 -85.26
C VAL A 411 35.94 4.88 -84.12
N PHE A 412 36.36 4.60 -82.89
CA PHE A 412 35.73 5.14 -81.69
C PHE A 412 36.09 6.61 -81.51
N ALA A 413 37.36 6.97 -81.62
CA ALA A 413 37.86 8.34 -81.40
C ALA A 413 39.08 8.67 -82.29
N GLY A 414 39.43 9.96 -82.38
CA GLY A 414 40.71 10.35 -82.97
C GLY A 414 41.01 11.85 -82.90
N PHE A 415 42.24 12.21 -82.54
CA PHE A 415 42.64 13.58 -82.22
C PHE A 415 44.14 13.79 -82.44
N VAL A 416 44.56 15.05 -82.49
CA VAL A 416 45.99 15.42 -82.37
C VAL A 416 46.36 15.43 -80.89
N ASP A 417 47.27 14.58 -80.46
CA ASP A 417 47.92 14.73 -79.16
C ASP A 417 48.72 16.05 -79.12
N THR A 418 48.92 16.65 -77.95
CA THR A 418 49.71 17.88 -77.77
C THR A 418 50.96 17.74 -76.89
N VAL A 419 51.24 16.56 -76.34
CA VAL A 419 52.43 16.32 -75.49
C VAL A 419 53.64 15.91 -76.35
N ASP A 420 53.45 14.98 -77.28
CA ASP A 420 54.49 14.44 -78.16
C ASP A 420 54.42 15.01 -79.60
N SER A 421 53.37 15.81 -79.89
CA SER A 421 53.33 16.71 -81.05
C SER A 421 54.21 17.96 -80.89
N THR A 422 55.17 18.14 -81.79
CA THR A 422 55.85 19.42 -82.02
C THR A 422 55.09 20.24 -83.06
N ASP A 423 54.10 21.01 -82.61
CA ASP A 423 53.32 21.99 -83.39
C ASP A 423 53.59 23.41 -82.85
N PRO A 424 54.39 24.25 -83.55
CA PRO A 424 54.69 25.62 -83.13
C PRO A 424 53.59 26.66 -83.41
N GLY A 425 52.60 26.35 -84.25
CA GLY A 425 51.43 27.20 -84.49
C GLY A 425 50.37 27.05 -83.40
N ASN A 426 50.28 25.84 -82.85
CA ASN A 426 49.29 25.35 -81.90
C ASN A 426 47.87 25.34 -82.50
N ASP A 427 47.77 25.07 -83.80
CA ASP A 427 46.50 25.00 -84.56
C ASP A 427 46.32 23.71 -85.37
N ALA A 428 47.28 22.77 -85.36
CA ALA A 428 47.11 21.45 -85.96
C ALA A 428 46.04 20.62 -85.21
N THR A 429 45.02 20.15 -85.92
CA THR A 429 43.87 19.42 -85.33
C THR A 429 43.25 18.42 -86.31
N VAL A 430 42.71 17.30 -85.79
CA VAL A 430 41.72 16.49 -86.53
C VAL A 430 40.39 17.23 -86.44
N TYR A 431 39.79 17.63 -87.56
CA TYR A 431 38.55 18.42 -87.55
C TYR A 431 37.30 17.62 -87.94
N ASP A 432 37.47 16.44 -88.54
CA ASP A 432 36.39 15.53 -88.94
C ASP A 432 36.93 14.09 -89.07
N ILE A 433 36.04 13.09 -88.96
CA ILE A 433 36.38 11.66 -89.07
C ILE A 433 35.25 10.91 -89.79
N ASP A 434 35.54 10.33 -90.97
CA ASP A 434 34.63 9.43 -91.69
C ASP A 434 35.07 7.97 -91.49
N ALA A 435 34.24 7.14 -90.84
CA ALA A 435 34.51 5.71 -90.66
C ALA A 435 33.51 4.81 -91.42
N ALA A 436 34.01 3.84 -92.20
CA ALA A 436 33.19 2.96 -93.03
C ALA A 436 33.74 1.51 -93.10
N LEU A 437 32.85 0.51 -93.03
CA LEU A 437 33.23 -0.91 -93.14
C LEU A 437 33.31 -1.32 -94.61
N VAL A 438 34.52 -1.55 -95.12
CA VAL A 438 34.81 -1.85 -96.52
C VAL A 438 35.18 -3.33 -96.66
N GLY A 439 34.15 -4.17 -96.74
CA GLY A 439 34.31 -5.62 -96.79
C GLY A 439 34.46 -6.20 -95.39
N THR A 440 35.69 -6.51 -94.99
CA THR A 440 36.06 -6.90 -93.62
C THR A 440 36.88 -5.85 -92.88
N GLU A 441 37.32 -4.79 -93.56
CA GLU A 441 38.19 -3.76 -93.00
C GLU A 441 37.38 -2.52 -92.58
N ILE A 442 37.46 -2.14 -91.30
CA ILE A 442 37.07 -0.82 -90.81
C ILE A 442 38.08 0.17 -91.39
N GLN A 443 37.61 1.11 -92.22
CA GLN A 443 38.43 2.17 -92.80
C GLN A 443 38.04 3.51 -92.17
N GLY A 444 38.96 4.13 -91.45
CA GLY A 444 38.78 5.45 -90.85
C GLY A 444 39.57 6.50 -91.61
N THR A 445 38.91 7.54 -92.11
CA THR A 445 39.53 8.69 -92.77
C THR A 445 39.50 9.90 -91.84
N PHE A 446 40.69 10.39 -91.50
CA PHE A 446 40.91 11.50 -90.59
C PHE A 446 41.25 12.75 -91.41
N TYR A 447 40.52 13.83 -91.18
CA TYR A 447 40.70 15.09 -91.88
C TYR A 447 41.40 16.10 -90.97
N LEU A 448 42.51 16.67 -91.44
CA LEU A 448 43.39 17.53 -90.64
C LEU A 448 43.55 18.91 -91.26
N SER A 449 43.68 19.91 -90.40
CA SER A 449 43.94 21.30 -90.75
C SER A 449 44.90 21.94 -89.74
N GLY A 450 45.53 23.05 -90.13
CA GLY A 450 46.50 23.77 -89.28
C GLY A 450 47.93 23.22 -89.31
N MET A 451 48.27 22.36 -90.29
CA MET A 451 49.64 21.86 -90.45
C MET A 451 50.55 22.94 -91.05
N ASP A 452 51.56 23.41 -90.30
CA ASP A 452 52.50 24.44 -90.73
C ASP A 452 53.90 23.88 -91.10
N THR A 453 54.75 24.71 -91.73
CA THR A 453 56.07 24.27 -92.22
C THR A 453 57.08 24.11 -91.07
N GLY A 454 57.21 22.88 -90.58
CA GLY A 454 58.12 22.49 -89.51
C GLY A 454 57.49 21.52 -88.50
N ASP A 455 56.18 21.31 -88.59
CA ASP A 455 55.42 20.52 -87.64
C ASP A 455 55.80 19.03 -87.63
N THR A 456 55.56 18.40 -86.50
CA THR A 456 55.70 16.95 -86.32
C THR A 456 54.69 16.51 -85.27
N ILE A 457 53.50 16.14 -85.72
CA ILE A 457 52.37 15.78 -84.84
C ILE A 457 52.21 14.28 -84.68
N ILE A 458 51.61 13.87 -83.57
CA ILE A 458 51.01 12.56 -83.35
C ILE A 458 49.49 12.71 -83.53
N VAL A 459 48.91 11.83 -84.34
CA VAL A 459 47.46 11.67 -84.44
C VAL A 459 47.10 10.34 -83.80
N GLU A 460 46.41 10.36 -82.66
CA GLU A 460 45.95 9.17 -81.98
C GLU A 460 44.56 8.76 -82.52
N MET A 461 44.31 7.45 -82.59
CA MET A 461 43.14 6.84 -83.22
C MET A 461 42.71 5.62 -82.41
N TRP A 462 41.47 5.60 -81.93
CA TRP A 462 40.97 4.53 -81.05
C TRP A 462 40.02 3.61 -81.80
N VAL A 463 40.21 2.30 -81.64
CA VAL A 463 39.34 1.24 -82.17
C VAL A 463 39.10 0.18 -81.10
N VAL A 464 37.91 -0.43 -81.10
CA VAL A 464 37.49 -1.36 -80.04
C VAL A 464 37.75 -2.80 -80.49
N LEU A 465 38.43 -3.60 -79.67
CA LEU A 465 38.53 -5.05 -79.84
C LEU A 465 37.18 -5.72 -79.58
N LYS A 466 36.86 -6.74 -80.37
CA LYS A 466 35.58 -7.43 -80.24
C LYS A 466 35.41 -8.11 -78.87
N ASP A 467 34.21 -7.96 -78.32
CA ASP A 467 33.73 -8.53 -77.06
C ASP A 467 33.68 -10.08 -77.01
N THR A 468 33.75 -10.74 -78.17
CA THR A 468 33.39 -12.15 -78.32
C THR A 468 34.38 -12.95 -79.16
N LEU A 469 34.93 -14.02 -78.57
CA LEU A 469 35.87 -14.94 -79.23
C LEU A 469 35.14 -16.06 -80.01
N PRO A 470 35.45 -16.28 -81.31
CA PRO A 470 34.94 -17.43 -82.08
C PRO A 470 35.69 -18.73 -81.78
N GLU A 471 35.06 -19.87 -82.08
CA GLU A 471 35.55 -21.26 -81.91
C GLU A 471 36.92 -21.63 -82.56
N LYS A 472 37.67 -20.68 -83.16
CA LYS A 472 38.93 -20.94 -83.90
C LYS A 472 39.97 -19.85 -83.68
N VAL A 473 41.11 -20.29 -83.15
CA VAL A 473 41.95 -19.50 -82.24
C VAL A 473 43.27 -19.12 -82.90
N GLY A 474 43.76 -17.92 -82.56
CA GLY A 474 45.07 -17.40 -82.93
C GLY A 474 45.19 -16.89 -84.37
N ASN A 475 46.39 -16.39 -84.66
CA ASN A 475 46.80 -15.62 -85.85
C ASN A 475 46.38 -14.14 -85.80
N THR A 476 47.24 -13.33 -86.39
CA THR A 476 47.26 -11.87 -86.24
C THR A 476 46.02 -11.20 -86.82
N VAL A 477 45.54 -10.15 -86.14
CA VAL A 477 44.68 -9.14 -86.75
C VAL A 477 45.58 -8.19 -87.56
N GLN A 478 45.09 -7.66 -88.68
CA GLN A 478 45.84 -6.76 -89.54
C GLN A 478 45.35 -5.33 -89.41
N THR A 479 46.29 -4.40 -89.39
CA THR A 479 46.04 -2.97 -89.52
C THR A 479 47.02 -2.37 -90.54
N ARG A 480 46.70 -1.22 -91.13
CA ARG A 480 47.57 -0.53 -92.09
C ARG A 480 47.17 0.92 -92.32
N LEU A 481 48.13 1.73 -92.76
CA LEU A 481 47.86 2.99 -93.44
C LEU A 481 47.48 2.71 -94.90
N ILE A 482 46.27 3.07 -95.32
CA ILE A 482 45.70 2.73 -96.65
C ILE A 482 46.11 3.76 -97.70
N SER A 483 45.96 5.04 -97.38
CA SER A 483 46.19 6.16 -98.28
C SER A 483 46.33 7.47 -97.52
N ALA A 484 47.05 8.44 -98.08
CA ALA A 484 47.02 9.82 -97.63
C ALA A 484 47.12 10.77 -98.81
N GLU A 485 46.45 11.92 -98.74
CA GLU A 485 46.46 12.93 -99.78
C GLU A 485 46.27 14.34 -99.21
N THR A 486 46.78 15.34 -99.91
CA THR A 486 46.54 16.74 -99.58
C THR A 486 45.13 17.17 -100.03
N ALA A 487 44.65 18.33 -99.59
CA ALA A 487 43.33 18.87 -99.99
C ALA A 487 43.13 19.09 -101.51
N THR A 488 44.17 18.96 -102.34
CA THR A 488 44.12 19.00 -103.81
C THR A 488 44.07 17.62 -104.48
N GLY A 489 44.25 16.54 -103.72
CA GLY A 489 44.32 15.16 -104.22
C GLY A 489 45.73 14.72 -104.65
N ASP A 490 46.79 15.42 -104.21
CA ASP A 490 48.16 14.94 -104.40
C ASP A 490 48.47 13.84 -103.37
N THR A 491 48.80 12.65 -103.86
CA THR A 491 49.05 11.46 -103.03
C THR A 491 50.35 11.58 -102.22
N ILE A 492 50.23 11.48 -100.90
CA ILE A 492 51.35 11.46 -99.96
C ILE A 492 51.91 10.02 -99.90
N ASN A 493 53.23 9.86 -99.71
CA ASN A 493 53.84 8.54 -99.63
C ASN A 493 53.66 7.94 -98.22
N THR A 494 52.77 6.95 -98.10
CA THR A 494 52.41 6.26 -96.84
C THR A 494 53.21 4.98 -96.57
N GLY A 495 54.14 4.60 -97.44
CA GLY A 495 54.83 3.32 -97.35
C GLY A 495 53.88 2.12 -97.40
N ASN A 496 54.19 1.06 -96.66
CA ASN A 496 53.30 -0.08 -96.44
C ASN A 496 53.57 -0.63 -95.02
N GLN A 497 53.21 0.14 -94.00
CA GLN A 497 53.27 -0.31 -92.61
C GLN A 497 52.05 -1.19 -92.32
N THR A 498 52.30 -2.39 -91.81
CA THR A 498 51.28 -3.31 -91.30
C THR A 498 51.63 -3.60 -89.86
N VAL A 499 50.73 -3.30 -88.92
CA VAL A 499 50.93 -3.61 -87.49
C VAL A 499 50.11 -4.86 -87.16
N PRO A 500 50.76 -6.02 -86.96
CA PRO A 500 50.07 -7.24 -86.56
C PRO A 500 49.87 -7.29 -85.05
N LEU A 501 48.63 -7.43 -84.58
CA LEU A 501 48.38 -7.79 -83.19
C LEU A 501 48.75 -9.26 -82.99
N ASN A 502 49.80 -9.54 -82.20
CA ASN A 502 50.40 -10.88 -82.10
C ASN A 502 49.82 -11.74 -80.96
N GLN A 503 49.18 -11.12 -79.95
CA GLN A 503 48.68 -11.76 -78.73
C GLN A 503 47.25 -12.37 -78.85
N THR A 504 46.66 -12.40 -80.04
CA THR A 504 45.28 -12.88 -80.31
C THR A 504 45.05 -14.40 -80.12
N SER A 505 45.96 -15.09 -79.44
CA SER A 505 45.96 -16.54 -79.18
C SER A 505 45.81 -16.93 -77.70
N THR A 506 45.87 -16.00 -76.76
CA THR A 506 45.76 -16.27 -75.30
C THR A 506 44.32 -16.39 -74.80
N PHE A 507 43.36 -15.78 -75.48
CA PHE A 507 41.92 -15.71 -75.13
C PHE A 507 41.16 -17.04 -74.92
N THR A 508 41.79 -18.22 -75.02
CA THR A 508 41.08 -19.50 -74.85
C THR A 508 41.05 -19.99 -73.41
N SER A 509 39.83 -20.06 -72.86
CA SER A 509 39.48 -20.80 -71.64
C SER A 509 40.46 -20.54 -70.49
N VAL A 510 40.37 -19.33 -69.96
CA VAL A 510 40.86 -19.00 -68.62
C VAL A 510 39.61 -19.03 -67.74
N GLU A 511 39.49 -20.07 -66.93
CA GLU A 511 38.42 -20.27 -65.94
C GLU A 511 38.81 -19.50 -64.67
N ALA A 512 37.87 -18.81 -64.01
CA ALA A 512 38.14 -18.08 -62.78
C ALA A 512 37.24 -18.61 -61.66
N ASP A 513 37.83 -19.01 -60.54
CA ASP A 513 37.13 -19.41 -59.31
C ASP A 513 36.83 -18.13 -58.52
N VAL A 514 35.56 -17.72 -58.47
CA VAL A 514 35.06 -16.61 -57.66
C VAL A 514 34.42 -17.19 -56.40
N SER A 515 34.37 -16.44 -55.30
CA SER A 515 33.56 -16.81 -54.13
C SER A 515 32.80 -15.62 -53.59
N ILE A 516 31.64 -15.87 -52.98
CA ILE A 516 30.88 -14.87 -52.23
C ILE A 516 30.69 -15.32 -50.78
N ILE A 517 30.88 -14.37 -49.86
CA ILE A 517 30.53 -14.52 -48.45
C ILE A 517 29.69 -13.32 -48.01
N LYS A 518 28.83 -13.53 -47.02
CA LYS A 518 28.08 -12.48 -46.35
C LYS A 518 28.36 -12.57 -44.84
N SER A 519 28.14 -11.47 -44.14
CA SER A 519 28.00 -11.42 -42.69
C SER A 519 27.08 -10.28 -42.30
N ASP A 520 26.49 -10.33 -41.12
CA ASP A 520 25.67 -9.26 -40.55
C ASP A 520 26.28 -8.65 -39.28
N GLU A 521 25.71 -7.52 -38.87
CA GLU A 521 25.94 -6.84 -37.59
C GLU A 521 24.79 -5.83 -37.37
N PRO A 522 24.17 -5.76 -36.18
CA PRO A 522 24.30 -6.69 -35.05
C PRO A 522 23.44 -7.95 -35.23
N ASP A 523 23.96 -9.09 -34.75
CA ASP A 523 23.20 -10.33 -34.52
C ASP A 523 23.49 -10.81 -33.07
N PRO A 524 22.48 -11.04 -32.22
CA PRO A 524 21.05 -10.80 -32.42
C PRO A 524 20.66 -9.31 -32.29
N LEU A 525 19.47 -8.94 -32.77
CA LEU A 525 18.90 -7.58 -32.66
C LEU A 525 17.38 -7.58 -32.46
N TYR A 526 16.75 -6.45 -32.10
CA TYR A 526 15.30 -6.36 -31.96
C TYR A 526 14.58 -5.89 -33.23
N VAL A 527 13.27 -6.12 -33.32
CA VAL A 527 12.40 -5.50 -34.33
C VAL A 527 12.51 -3.96 -34.34
N ASN A 528 12.32 -3.35 -35.50
CA ASN A 528 12.55 -1.92 -35.79
C ASN A 528 14.00 -1.41 -35.66
N GLU A 529 14.99 -2.29 -35.40
CA GLU A 529 16.41 -1.91 -35.41
C GLU A 529 17.04 -2.06 -36.82
N THR A 530 18.22 -1.47 -36.99
CA THR A 530 18.94 -1.41 -38.27
C THR A 530 19.98 -2.51 -38.36
N LEU A 531 19.83 -3.39 -39.35
CA LEU A 531 20.75 -4.49 -39.64
C LEU A 531 21.66 -4.10 -40.81
N THR A 532 22.96 -4.37 -40.69
CA THR A 532 23.94 -4.07 -41.74
C THR A 532 24.64 -5.34 -42.22
N TYR A 533 24.35 -5.72 -43.46
CA TYR A 533 25.03 -6.80 -44.16
C TYR A 533 26.31 -6.30 -44.84
N THR A 534 27.39 -7.05 -44.66
CA THR A 534 28.64 -6.92 -45.40
C THR A 534 28.76 -8.11 -46.36
N ILE A 535 28.82 -7.86 -47.65
CA ILE A 535 28.97 -8.88 -48.70
C ILE A 535 30.36 -8.73 -49.29
N THR A 536 31.14 -9.81 -49.36
CA THR A 536 32.47 -9.81 -49.99
C THR A 536 32.52 -10.80 -51.14
N VAL A 537 32.94 -10.34 -52.31
CA VAL A 537 33.21 -11.16 -53.50
C VAL A 537 34.71 -11.21 -53.73
N THR A 538 35.27 -12.41 -53.83
CA THR A 538 36.71 -12.67 -53.95
C THR A 538 37.00 -13.42 -55.24
N ASN A 539 38.01 -13.00 -56.01
CA ASN A 539 38.56 -13.81 -57.09
C ASN A 539 39.68 -14.70 -56.52
N ASN A 540 39.40 -16.00 -56.37
CA ASN A 540 40.31 -16.98 -55.80
C ASN A 540 41.41 -17.43 -56.79
N SER A 541 41.38 -16.91 -58.02
CA SER A 541 42.31 -17.22 -59.12
C SER A 541 43.59 -16.40 -59.02
N THR A 542 44.76 -17.00 -59.30
CA THR A 542 46.07 -16.34 -59.14
C THR A 542 46.66 -15.77 -60.44
N ASP A 543 46.01 -15.98 -61.58
CA ASP A 543 46.49 -15.59 -62.91
C ASP A 543 45.37 -15.13 -63.88
N THR A 544 44.11 -15.04 -63.40
CA THR A 544 42.93 -14.88 -64.23
C THR A 544 41.99 -13.78 -63.73
N VAL A 545 41.58 -12.87 -64.60
CA VAL A 545 40.61 -11.80 -64.30
C VAL A 545 39.17 -12.32 -64.42
N ALA A 546 38.42 -12.31 -63.33
CA ALA A 546 37.01 -12.68 -63.33
C ALA A 546 36.17 -11.50 -63.88
N ASN A 547 35.47 -11.71 -65.00
CA ASN A 547 34.81 -10.63 -65.75
C ASN A 547 33.29 -10.76 -65.78
N GLY A 548 32.59 -9.62 -65.74
CA GLY A 548 31.15 -9.51 -65.91
C GLY A 548 30.33 -10.01 -64.72
N ILE A 549 30.93 -10.05 -63.53
CA ILE A 549 30.31 -10.53 -62.28
C ILE A 549 29.10 -9.65 -61.94
N VAL A 550 27.93 -10.26 -61.75
CA VAL A 550 26.71 -9.63 -61.27
C VAL A 550 26.31 -10.30 -59.96
N VAL A 551 26.11 -9.50 -58.90
CA VAL A 551 25.63 -9.96 -57.60
C VAL A 551 24.15 -9.62 -57.46
N GLU A 552 23.37 -10.58 -56.98
CA GLU A 552 21.99 -10.40 -56.55
C GLU A 552 21.81 -10.86 -55.10
N ASP A 553 21.23 -10.00 -54.27
CA ASP A 553 20.93 -10.25 -52.87
C ASP A 553 19.42 -10.21 -52.67
N THR A 554 18.83 -11.33 -52.23
CA THR A 554 17.41 -11.45 -51.93
C THR A 554 17.19 -11.24 -50.43
N LEU A 555 16.47 -10.16 -50.12
CA LEU A 555 16.11 -9.76 -48.77
C LEU A 555 15.02 -10.67 -48.21
N ASP A 556 15.05 -10.85 -46.89
CA ASP A 556 14.00 -11.53 -46.15
C ASP A 556 12.65 -10.76 -46.23
N PRO A 557 11.48 -11.43 -46.30
CA PRO A 557 10.17 -10.76 -46.27
C PRO A 557 9.87 -9.89 -45.05
N TYR A 558 10.63 -9.99 -43.95
CA TYR A 558 10.49 -9.17 -42.74
C TYR A 558 11.63 -8.14 -42.55
N VAL A 559 12.31 -7.74 -43.64
CA VAL A 559 13.20 -6.57 -43.62
C VAL A 559 12.89 -5.55 -44.71
N THR A 560 12.84 -4.27 -44.33
CA THR A 560 12.68 -3.13 -45.23
C THR A 560 14.04 -2.56 -45.69
N PHE A 561 14.22 -2.39 -47.00
CA PHE A 561 15.47 -1.85 -47.59
C PHE A 561 15.73 -0.37 -47.22
N VAL A 562 16.96 -0.07 -46.77
CA VAL A 562 17.41 1.30 -46.47
C VAL A 562 18.41 1.82 -47.51
N SER A 563 19.50 1.09 -47.77
CA SER A 563 20.53 1.50 -48.74
C SER A 563 21.50 0.39 -49.14
N ALA A 564 22.09 0.49 -50.34
CA ALA A 564 23.21 -0.34 -50.80
C ALA A 564 24.37 0.55 -51.30
N SER A 565 25.61 0.08 -51.14
CA SER A 565 26.79 0.70 -51.72
C SER A 565 26.91 0.41 -53.23
N ASP A 566 27.89 1.04 -53.89
CA ASP A 566 28.37 0.72 -55.25
C ASP A 566 27.30 0.67 -56.36
N GLY A 567 26.19 1.37 -56.16
CA GLY A 567 25.10 1.46 -57.14
C GLY A 567 24.16 0.26 -57.16
N GLY A 568 24.12 -0.56 -56.11
CA GLY A 568 23.11 -1.62 -55.95
C GLY A 568 21.68 -1.08 -56.04
N VAL A 569 20.84 -1.74 -56.84
CA VAL A 569 19.46 -1.32 -57.14
C VAL A 569 18.47 -2.30 -56.53
N HIS A 570 17.71 -1.84 -55.54
CA HIS A 570 16.58 -2.59 -54.95
C HIS A 570 15.37 -2.61 -55.89
N SER A 571 14.71 -3.77 -55.99
CA SER A 571 13.49 -3.96 -56.76
C SER A 571 12.69 -5.16 -56.25
N GLY A 572 11.39 -5.25 -56.60
CA GLY A 572 10.59 -6.44 -56.31
C GLY A 572 10.09 -6.59 -54.87
N ALA A 573 10.22 -5.55 -54.04
CA ALA A 573 9.61 -5.46 -52.71
C ALA A 573 8.08 -5.59 -52.73
N ASP A 574 7.50 -5.93 -51.58
CA ASP A 574 6.05 -6.02 -51.40
C ASP A 574 5.38 -4.63 -51.18
N ILE A 575 4.13 -4.58 -50.73
CA ILE A 575 3.26 -3.37 -50.80
C ILE A 575 3.58 -2.32 -49.73
N ASP A 576 4.06 -2.80 -48.60
CA ASP A 576 4.63 -2.12 -47.43
C ASP A 576 6.04 -1.58 -47.74
N GLY A 577 6.87 -2.42 -48.36
CA GLY A 577 8.23 -2.12 -48.79
C GLY A 577 9.28 -3.15 -48.37
N SER A 578 8.87 -4.26 -47.73
CA SER A 578 9.78 -5.30 -47.27
C SER A 578 10.24 -6.24 -48.38
N GLY A 579 11.31 -6.99 -48.11
CA GLY A 579 11.85 -8.01 -48.99
C GLY A 579 12.32 -7.49 -50.36
N GLY A 580 12.23 -8.35 -51.37
CA GLY A 580 12.67 -8.07 -52.74
C GLY A 580 14.15 -8.42 -52.98
N THR A 581 14.75 -7.82 -54.00
CA THR A 581 16.10 -8.15 -54.47
C THR A 581 16.90 -6.89 -54.77
N VAL A 582 18.16 -6.86 -54.32
CA VAL A 582 19.17 -5.83 -54.64
C VAL A 582 20.15 -6.41 -55.66
N THR A 583 20.22 -5.81 -56.85
CA THR A 583 21.13 -6.21 -57.93
C THR A 583 22.23 -5.17 -58.10
N TRP A 584 23.50 -5.57 -58.12
CA TRP A 584 24.64 -4.68 -58.42
C TRP A 584 24.99 -4.65 -59.92
N PRO A 585 25.49 -3.53 -60.46
CA PRO A 585 26.00 -3.47 -61.83
C PRO A 585 27.14 -4.45 -62.07
N ALA A 586 27.24 -4.97 -63.30
CA ALA A 586 28.31 -5.91 -63.68
C ALA A 586 29.71 -5.30 -63.51
N PHE A 587 30.64 -6.06 -62.94
CA PHE A 587 32.03 -5.63 -62.69
C PHE A 587 33.06 -6.72 -63.03
N ALA A 588 34.34 -6.43 -62.82
CA ALA A 588 35.44 -7.39 -62.92
C ALA A 588 36.32 -7.34 -61.66
N LEU A 589 37.07 -8.42 -61.41
CA LEU A 589 38.07 -8.54 -60.35
C LEU A 589 39.39 -9.05 -60.92
N GLU A 590 40.48 -8.40 -60.53
CA GLU A 590 41.86 -8.86 -60.80
C GLU A 590 42.17 -10.16 -60.03
N PRO A 591 43.25 -10.89 -60.37
CA PRO A 591 43.66 -12.10 -59.65
C PRO A 591 43.96 -11.81 -58.17
N GLU A 592 43.52 -12.70 -57.29
CA GLU A 592 43.60 -12.58 -55.82
C GLU A 592 42.89 -11.34 -55.20
N ASP A 593 42.14 -10.55 -55.98
CA ASP A 593 41.47 -9.33 -55.52
C ASP A 593 40.07 -9.58 -54.90
N SER A 594 39.55 -8.62 -54.15
CA SER A 594 38.28 -8.73 -53.43
C SER A 594 37.52 -7.40 -53.34
N ARG A 595 36.20 -7.44 -53.58
CA ARG A 595 35.29 -6.28 -53.47
C ARG A 595 34.25 -6.48 -52.37
N VAL A 596 34.04 -5.42 -51.59
CA VAL A 596 33.10 -5.41 -50.46
C VAL A 596 31.92 -4.49 -50.78
N PHE A 597 30.71 -4.98 -50.55
CA PHE A 597 29.46 -4.24 -50.64
C PHE A 597 28.81 -4.13 -49.26
N ILE A 598 28.22 -2.97 -48.97
CA ILE A 598 27.46 -2.74 -47.74
C ILE A 598 25.98 -2.59 -48.11
N LEU A 599 25.12 -3.32 -47.41
CA LEU A 599 23.67 -3.34 -47.57
C LEU A 599 23.01 -3.16 -46.21
N THR A 600 22.17 -2.14 -46.07
CA THR A 600 21.50 -1.77 -44.81
C THR A 600 20.00 -1.94 -44.96
N VAL A 601 19.38 -2.56 -43.96
CA VAL A 601 17.93 -2.79 -43.85
C VAL A 601 17.44 -2.47 -42.43
N THR A 602 16.13 -2.35 -42.26
CA THR A 602 15.47 -2.30 -40.95
C THR A 602 14.68 -3.60 -40.77
N VAL A 603 14.70 -4.21 -39.59
CA VAL A 603 13.83 -5.36 -39.25
C VAL A 603 12.41 -4.86 -39.01
N ASP A 604 11.42 -5.47 -39.64
CA ASP A 604 10.02 -5.04 -39.56
C ASP A 604 9.33 -5.46 -38.24
N GLU A 605 8.19 -4.84 -37.90
CA GLU A 605 7.55 -5.01 -36.57
C GLU A 605 6.90 -6.39 -36.34
N ASP A 606 6.65 -7.16 -37.41
CA ASP A 606 6.05 -8.49 -37.40
C ASP A 606 7.04 -9.62 -37.77
N ALA A 607 8.35 -9.33 -37.76
CA ALA A 607 9.38 -10.34 -37.89
C ALA A 607 9.24 -11.45 -36.82
N PRO A 608 9.46 -12.72 -37.17
CA PRO A 608 9.40 -13.82 -36.21
C PRO A 608 10.51 -13.70 -35.16
N THR A 609 10.28 -14.28 -33.99
CA THR A 609 11.23 -14.30 -32.86
C THR A 609 11.24 -15.67 -32.15
N ASP A 610 10.75 -16.70 -32.85
CA ASP A 610 10.41 -18.01 -32.27
C ASP A 610 11.63 -18.93 -32.15
N ASN A 611 12.71 -18.68 -32.93
CA ASN A 611 13.83 -19.61 -33.06
C ASN A 611 15.02 -19.31 -32.12
N PHE A 612 14.94 -18.23 -31.33
CA PHE A 612 16.02 -17.70 -30.49
C PHE A 612 16.65 -18.69 -29.47
N LEU A 613 15.95 -19.78 -29.09
CA LEU A 613 16.42 -20.74 -28.09
C LEU A 613 17.50 -21.70 -28.65
N GLY A 614 18.73 -21.17 -28.74
CA GLY A 614 19.88 -21.73 -29.45
C GLY A 614 20.15 -23.24 -29.24
N THR A 615 19.89 -24.02 -30.29
CA THR A 615 20.35 -25.43 -30.41
C THR A 615 20.89 -25.81 -31.79
N THR A 616 21.36 -24.83 -32.58
CA THR A 616 22.27 -25.04 -33.72
C THR A 616 23.60 -24.32 -33.48
N SER A 617 24.70 -24.91 -33.97
CA SER A 617 26.00 -24.24 -34.05
C SER A 617 25.96 -23.05 -35.01
N ASP A 618 26.95 -22.18 -34.86
CA ASP A 618 27.48 -21.23 -35.84
C ASP A 618 28.07 -21.93 -37.09
N ASP A 619 27.39 -22.95 -37.61
CA ASP A 619 27.83 -23.83 -38.70
C ASP A 619 27.67 -23.14 -40.06
N ARG A 620 28.46 -22.07 -40.23
CA ARG A 620 28.58 -21.21 -41.41
C ARG A 620 29.09 -22.02 -42.62
N GLY A 621 28.20 -22.84 -43.19
CA GLY A 621 28.40 -23.52 -44.47
C GLY A 621 27.95 -24.99 -44.62
N ASP A 622 27.30 -25.66 -43.64
CA ASP A 622 27.05 -27.12 -43.70
C ASP A 622 25.56 -27.57 -43.79
N TYR A 623 24.77 -26.96 -44.70
CA TYR A 623 23.61 -27.62 -45.32
C TYR A 623 23.50 -27.29 -46.83
N ASN A 624 22.87 -28.18 -47.61
CA ASN A 624 23.55 -28.77 -48.77
C ASN A 624 22.79 -28.83 -50.12
N ASP A 625 23.54 -29.26 -51.16
CA ASP A 625 23.18 -29.69 -52.53
C ASP A 625 22.14 -30.85 -52.65
N ASP A 626 21.14 -30.92 -51.77
CA ASP A 626 19.82 -31.57 -52.00
C ASP A 626 18.85 -31.50 -50.79
N GLY A 627 19.22 -30.95 -49.61
CA GLY A 627 18.31 -31.03 -48.45
C GLY A 627 18.69 -30.44 -47.09
N ILE A 628 18.48 -29.13 -46.93
CA ILE A 628 17.48 -28.53 -45.99
C ILE A 628 17.45 -29.16 -44.58
N PRO A 629 17.72 -28.37 -43.51
CA PRO A 629 16.84 -27.23 -43.26
C PRO A 629 17.46 -25.90 -42.81
N LEU A 630 17.02 -24.84 -43.48
CA LEU A 630 17.15 -23.44 -43.09
C LEU A 630 15.98 -23.09 -42.15
N ASN A 631 16.00 -23.55 -40.89
CA ASN A 631 14.82 -23.48 -40.01
C ASN A 631 15.09 -23.15 -38.53
N SER A 632 16.28 -22.64 -38.20
CA SER A 632 16.65 -22.20 -36.84
C SER A 632 17.06 -20.72 -36.78
N ALA A 633 16.80 -19.96 -37.85
CA ALA A 633 16.96 -18.52 -37.92
C ALA A 633 15.59 -17.85 -37.95
N ASP A 634 15.50 -16.60 -37.50
CA ASP A 634 14.27 -15.82 -37.60
C ASP A 634 14.18 -15.11 -38.96
N LEU A 635 15.28 -14.48 -39.39
CA LEU A 635 15.46 -13.93 -40.74
C LEU A 635 16.47 -14.77 -41.54
N LEU A 636 16.28 -14.87 -42.85
CA LEU A 636 17.24 -15.56 -43.73
C LEU A 636 17.46 -14.80 -45.04
N ASN A 637 18.57 -14.08 -45.12
CA ASN A 637 18.95 -13.35 -46.31
C ASN A 637 19.84 -14.20 -47.23
N PHE A 638 19.59 -14.18 -48.55
CA PHE A 638 20.32 -14.99 -49.53
C PHE A 638 21.07 -14.12 -50.55
N VAL A 639 22.34 -14.39 -50.82
CA VAL A 639 23.12 -13.68 -51.84
C VAL A 639 23.78 -14.65 -52.82
N VAL A 640 23.85 -14.26 -54.10
CA VAL A 640 24.36 -15.10 -55.19
C VAL A 640 25.07 -14.28 -56.27
N ILE A 641 26.09 -14.87 -56.89
CA ILE A 641 26.66 -14.43 -58.16
C ILE A 641 25.70 -14.88 -59.27
N ALA A 642 24.78 -14.00 -59.66
CA ALA A 642 23.69 -14.32 -60.57
C ALA A 642 24.15 -14.57 -62.03
N SER A 643 25.27 -13.99 -62.44
CA SER A 643 25.93 -14.28 -63.71
C SER A 643 27.36 -13.75 -63.77
N MET A 644 28.20 -14.37 -64.61
CA MET A 644 29.51 -13.85 -65.03
C MET A 644 29.79 -14.21 -66.50
N ILE A 645 30.81 -13.58 -67.09
CA ILE A 645 31.24 -13.78 -68.49
C ILE A 645 32.43 -14.75 -68.57
N THR A 646 33.32 -14.75 -67.57
CA THR A 646 34.28 -15.83 -67.35
C THR A 646 33.54 -17.10 -66.90
N ASP A 647 34.00 -18.30 -67.28
CA ASP A 647 33.45 -19.56 -66.77
C ASP A 647 34.02 -19.85 -65.36
N ASP A 648 33.16 -20.23 -64.41
CA ASP A 648 33.57 -20.63 -63.04
C ASP A 648 33.74 -22.17 -62.93
N PRO A 649 34.88 -22.67 -62.39
CA PRO A 649 35.14 -24.10 -62.22
C PRO A 649 34.53 -24.72 -60.95
N ASN A 650 34.02 -23.92 -60.02
CA ASN A 650 33.61 -24.29 -58.66
C ASN A 650 32.29 -23.61 -58.17
N PRO A 651 31.19 -23.52 -58.96
CA PRO A 651 29.99 -22.70 -58.69
C PRO A 651 29.11 -23.10 -57.48
N ALA A 652 29.68 -23.77 -56.47
CA ALA A 652 29.09 -24.03 -55.16
C ALA A 652 29.49 -22.97 -54.11
N ASN A 653 30.51 -22.15 -54.36
CA ASN A 653 30.90 -20.98 -53.56
C ASN A 653 30.33 -19.64 -54.11
N ASP A 654 29.56 -19.71 -55.21
CA ASP A 654 28.83 -18.60 -55.85
C ASP A 654 27.63 -18.09 -55.03
N MET A 655 27.28 -18.73 -53.91
CA MET A 655 26.11 -18.37 -53.11
C MET A 655 26.32 -18.51 -51.61
N TRP A 656 25.63 -17.68 -50.84
CA TRP A 656 25.71 -17.64 -49.38
C TRP A 656 24.34 -17.32 -48.76
N TYR A 657 24.04 -17.91 -47.62
CA TYR A 657 22.84 -17.64 -46.82
C TYR A 657 23.30 -17.09 -45.46
N GLU A 658 22.85 -15.88 -45.09
CA GLU A 658 23.11 -15.30 -43.77
C GLU A 658 21.82 -15.40 -42.91
N PRO A 659 21.83 -16.20 -41.84
CA PRO A 659 20.77 -16.24 -40.85
C PRO A 659 20.95 -15.13 -39.79
N THR A 660 19.88 -14.44 -39.43
CA THR A 660 19.87 -13.45 -38.33
C THR A 660 18.81 -13.81 -37.30
N ASN A 661 19.08 -13.58 -36.03
CA ASN A 661 18.20 -13.88 -34.89
C ASN A 661 17.52 -12.60 -34.38
N VAL A 662 16.21 -12.67 -34.11
CA VAL A 662 15.43 -11.48 -33.70
C VAL A 662 14.91 -11.62 -32.28
N LEU A 663 15.26 -10.66 -31.43
CA LEU A 663 14.91 -10.60 -30.02
C LEU A 663 13.45 -10.14 -29.83
N PRO A 664 12.61 -10.91 -29.12
CA PRO A 664 11.26 -10.48 -28.79
C PRO A 664 11.25 -9.33 -27.77
N ARG A 665 10.17 -8.55 -27.84
CA ARG A 665 9.78 -7.57 -26.82
C ARG A 665 8.48 -7.98 -26.14
N LEU A 666 8.33 -7.62 -24.89
CA LEU A 666 7.14 -7.84 -24.07
C LEU A 666 6.55 -6.51 -23.57
N SER A 667 5.44 -6.62 -22.84
CA SER A 667 4.91 -5.53 -22.00
C SER A 667 4.70 -6.05 -20.59
N VAL A 668 4.94 -5.21 -19.59
CA VAL A 668 4.61 -5.48 -18.18
C VAL A 668 3.42 -4.62 -17.81
N GLU A 669 2.34 -5.25 -17.34
CA GLU A 669 1.16 -4.55 -16.80
C GLU A 669 1.21 -4.55 -15.27
N ALA A 670 0.85 -3.41 -14.67
CA ALA A 670 0.65 -3.27 -13.23
C ALA A 670 -0.67 -2.55 -12.92
N ARG A 671 -1.31 -3.00 -11.85
CA ARG A 671 -2.47 -2.37 -11.24
C ARG A 671 -2.09 -1.72 -9.94
N LYS A 672 -2.52 -0.48 -9.72
CA LYS A 672 -2.62 0.10 -8.38
C LYS A 672 -4.04 -0.02 -7.88
N ASP A 673 -4.22 -0.53 -6.67
CA ASP A 673 -5.47 -0.52 -5.91
C ASP A 673 -5.29 0.22 -4.57
N TRP A 674 -6.31 0.96 -4.15
CA TRP A 674 -6.42 1.61 -2.84
C TRP A 674 -7.59 1.01 -2.06
N VAL A 675 -7.31 0.53 -0.85
CA VAL A 675 -8.21 -0.26 0.00
C VAL A 675 -8.39 0.46 1.33
N GLY A 676 -9.46 1.26 1.42
CA GLY A 676 -9.83 2.01 2.62
C GLY A 676 -9.13 3.35 2.81
N GLY A 677 -9.34 3.94 3.99
CA GLY A 677 -9.02 5.34 4.30
C GLY A 677 -9.86 6.30 3.45
N ARG A 678 -9.43 7.57 3.32
CA ARG A 678 -10.23 8.59 2.66
C ARG A 678 -9.86 8.79 1.20
N ASP A 679 -10.85 9.12 0.38
CA ASP A 679 -10.66 9.60 -1.01
C ASP A 679 -9.69 10.80 -1.12
N GLU A 680 -9.46 11.57 -0.04
CA GLU A 680 -8.50 12.70 0.00
C GLU A 680 -7.05 12.27 0.24
N ASP A 681 -6.81 11.06 0.76
CA ASP A 681 -5.49 10.47 1.03
C ASP A 681 -4.98 9.61 -0.13
N HIS A 682 -5.86 9.23 -1.08
CA HIS A 682 -5.53 8.44 -2.28
C HIS A 682 -4.75 9.27 -3.31
N VAL A 683 -3.46 9.48 -3.05
CA VAL A 683 -2.54 10.27 -3.88
C VAL A 683 -2.03 9.51 -5.12
N ALA A 684 -1.38 10.24 -6.03
CA ALA A 684 -0.54 9.63 -7.05
C ALA A 684 0.73 9.04 -6.40
N VAL A 685 1.23 7.95 -6.98
CA VAL A 685 2.32 7.10 -6.45
C VAL A 685 3.35 6.82 -7.53
N GLU A 686 4.60 6.60 -7.14
CA GLU A 686 5.71 6.31 -8.03
C GLU A 686 5.93 4.79 -8.11
N LEU A 687 5.56 4.20 -9.26
CA LEU A 687 5.77 2.79 -9.55
C LEU A 687 7.10 2.62 -10.29
N ILE A 688 8.00 1.84 -9.71
CA ILE A 688 9.37 1.62 -10.19
C ILE A 688 9.44 0.22 -10.78
N LEU A 689 9.53 0.15 -12.11
CA LEU A 689 9.87 -1.08 -12.83
C LEU A 689 11.38 -1.31 -12.74
N SER A 690 11.78 -2.52 -12.38
CA SER A 690 13.17 -2.99 -12.41
C SER A 690 13.31 -4.26 -13.24
N ARG A 691 14.50 -4.52 -13.79
CA ARG A 691 14.83 -5.73 -14.55
C ARG A 691 16.12 -6.38 -14.04
N SER A 692 16.23 -7.70 -14.16
CA SER A 692 17.40 -8.47 -13.72
C SER A 692 18.67 -8.13 -14.53
N ILE A 693 19.79 -7.94 -13.84
CA ILE A 693 21.15 -7.87 -14.40
C ILE A 693 21.80 -9.26 -14.34
N ASP A 694 21.52 -10.02 -13.28
CA ASP A 694 21.93 -11.41 -13.06
C ASP A 694 20.91 -12.13 -12.15
N ASP A 695 21.21 -13.36 -11.72
CA ASP A 695 20.37 -14.19 -10.82
C ASP A 695 19.94 -13.49 -9.50
N VAL A 696 20.52 -12.34 -9.13
CA VAL A 696 20.35 -11.71 -7.81
C VAL A 696 20.24 -10.18 -7.84
N ASN A 697 20.77 -9.51 -8.86
CA ASN A 697 20.81 -8.06 -8.97
C ASN A 697 19.82 -7.53 -10.01
N TYR A 698 19.21 -6.37 -9.74
CA TYR A 698 18.26 -5.68 -10.62
C TYR A 698 18.69 -4.22 -10.85
N GLU A 699 18.32 -3.66 -12.01
CA GLU A 699 18.42 -2.24 -12.33
C GLU A 699 17.05 -1.64 -12.64
N ILE A 700 16.88 -0.35 -12.31
CA ILE A 700 15.65 0.40 -12.61
C ILE A 700 15.55 0.66 -14.12
N VAL A 701 14.36 0.43 -14.68
CA VAL A 701 14.05 0.71 -16.07
C VAL A 701 13.57 2.17 -16.19
N ASP A 702 14.41 3.04 -16.74
CA ASP A 702 14.27 4.51 -16.70
C ASP A 702 13.16 5.04 -17.64
N ILE A 703 11.89 4.90 -17.22
CA ILE A 703 10.72 5.38 -17.99
C ILE A 703 9.65 6.08 -17.11
N ASP A 704 9.61 7.42 -17.22
CA ASP A 704 8.53 8.38 -16.90
C ASP A 704 7.50 8.01 -15.79
N PRO A 705 7.78 8.28 -14.50
CA PRO A 705 7.01 7.75 -13.36
C PRO A 705 5.70 8.48 -12.99
N MET A 706 5.31 9.57 -13.68
CA MET A 706 4.28 10.49 -13.14
C MET A 706 2.88 10.34 -13.75
N ILE A 707 2.05 9.45 -13.20
CA ILE A 707 0.60 9.43 -13.47
C ILE A 707 -0.12 10.49 -12.64
N THR A 708 -0.42 11.65 -13.24
CA THR A 708 -1.49 12.52 -12.74
C THR A 708 -2.82 12.14 -13.40
N PRO A 709 -3.84 11.64 -12.68
CA PRO A 709 -5.14 11.35 -13.27
C PRO A 709 -5.82 12.66 -13.73
N ASP A 710 -6.28 12.69 -14.99
CA ASP A 710 -6.96 13.85 -15.61
C ASP A 710 -8.16 14.37 -14.78
N SER A 711 -8.77 13.50 -13.97
CA SER A 711 -9.65 13.90 -12.87
C SER A 711 -9.77 12.83 -11.77
N GLY A 712 -9.02 13.02 -10.67
CA GLY A 712 -9.33 12.68 -9.26
C GLY A 712 -9.93 11.31 -8.85
N THR A 713 -9.53 10.86 -7.65
CA THR A 713 -10.26 9.89 -6.80
C THR A 713 -10.67 8.58 -7.49
N SER A 714 -9.79 8.00 -8.30
CA SER A 714 -9.90 6.62 -8.74
C SER A 714 -9.13 5.73 -7.78
N SER A 715 -9.83 4.99 -6.91
CA SER A 715 -9.24 4.02 -5.97
C SER A 715 -8.59 2.81 -6.65
N ARG A 716 -8.48 2.83 -7.98
CA ARG A 716 -7.80 1.86 -8.82
C ARG A 716 -7.33 2.52 -10.11
N PHE A 717 -6.15 2.16 -10.61
CA PHE A 717 -5.74 2.38 -11.99
C PHE A 717 -4.87 1.23 -12.53
N ASP A 718 -4.88 1.05 -13.84
CA ASP A 718 -4.08 0.05 -14.56
C ASP A 718 -3.04 0.79 -15.43
N TYR A 719 -1.79 0.30 -15.50
CA TYR A 719 -0.67 0.89 -16.24
C TYR A 719 0.13 -0.19 -16.98
N ILE A 720 0.75 0.14 -18.11
CA ILE A 720 1.50 -0.79 -18.95
C ILE A 720 2.82 -0.14 -19.39
N TRP A 721 3.96 -0.77 -19.06
CA TRP A 721 5.24 -0.51 -19.71
C TRP A 721 5.33 -1.40 -20.95
N SER A 722 5.44 -0.79 -22.13
CA SER A 722 5.55 -1.50 -23.43
C SER A 722 6.95 -1.39 -24.03
N ASP A 723 7.18 -2.14 -25.12
CA ASP A 723 8.45 -2.18 -25.87
C ASP A 723 9.67 -2.59 -25.03
N LEU A 724 9.44 -3.40 -24.00
CA LEU A 724 10.48 -3.89 -23.09
C LEU A 724 11.24 -5.08 -23.69
N PRO A 725 12.58 -5.12 -23.65
CA PRO A 725 13.38 -6.30 -23.99
C PRO A 725 12.95 -7.56 -23.22
N GLN A 726 12.68 -8.68 -23.90
CA GLN A 726 12.49 -9.96 -23.19
C GLN A 726 13.81 -10.64 -22.82
N TYR A 727 14.84 -10.52 -23.64
CA TYR A 727 16.16 -11.12 -23.41
C TYR A 727 17.27 -10.06 -23.44
N ASP A 728 18.41 -10.32 -22.80
CA ASP A 728 19.62 -9.53 -22.96
C ASP A 728 20.37 -9.88 -24.26
N THR A 729 21.47 -9.15 -24.56
CA THR A 729 22.29 -9.40 -25.75
C THR A 729 23.06 -10.73 -25.74
N ASN A 730 22.96 -11.52 -24.66
CA ASN A 730 23.56 -12.85 -24.52
C ASN A 730 22.50 -13.98 -24.55
N GLY A 731 21.21 -13.62 -24.64
CA GLY A 731 20.07 -14.55 -24.63
C GLY A 731 19.61 -15.01 -23.25
N ILE A 732 19.90 -14.26 -22.19
CA ILE A 732 19.37 -14.46 -20.85
C ILE A 732 18.05 -13.70 -20.72
N GLU A 733 17.00 -14.34 -20.23
CA GLU A 733 15.67 -13.71 -20.08
C GLU A 733 15.67 -12.67 -18.96
N TYR A 734 15.13 -11.48 -19.23
CA TYR A 734 14.92 -10.43 -18.24
C TYR A 734 13.75 -10.78 -17.33
N ILE A 735 14.01 -11.01 -16.04
CA ILE A 735 12.98 -11.01 -15.02
C ILE A 735 12.65 -9.55 -14.71
N TYR A 736 11.38 -9.18 -14.83
CA TYR A 736 10.88 -7.85 -14.47
C TYR A 736 10.17 -7.89 -13.11
N GLU A 737 10.47 -6.91 -12.25
CA GLU A 737 9.84 -6.72 -10.94
C GLU A 737 9.26 -5.29 -10.86
N VAL A 738 8.05 -5.16 -10.32
CA VAL A 738 7.43 -3.86 -10.03
C VAL A 738 7.52 -3.60 -8.53
N THR A 739 7.92 -2.38 -8.17
CA THR A 739 7.95 -1.89 -6.79
C THR A 739 7.27 -0.53 -6.69
N GLU A 740 6.95 -0.08 -5.48
CA GLU A 740 6.38 1.24 -5.21
C GLU A 740 7.20 1.95 -4.14
N GLU A 741 7.56 3.22 -4.36
CA GLU A 741 8.10 4.07 -3.30
C GLU A 741 6.99 4.99 -2.75
N LEU A 742 6.31 4.54 -1.70
CA LEU A 742 5.33 5.33 -0.95
C LEU A 742 5.68 5.40 0.54
N VAL A 743 5.59 6.61 1.09
CA VAL A 743 5.64 6.87 2.53
C VAL A 743 4.43 7.72 2.89
N LEU A 744 3.39 7.08 3.42
CA LEU A 744 2.14 7.70 3.84
C LEU A 744 1.72 7.14 5.19
N ASP A 745 1.40 8.00 6.15
CA ASP A 745 1.00 7.59 7.49
C ASP A 745 -0.31 6.76 7.44
N ASN A 746 -0.39 5.70 8.23
CA ASN A 746 -1.55 4.80 8.35
C ASN A 746 -1.91 4.02 7.06
N TYR A 747 -0.96 3.87 6.12
CA TYR A 747 -1.11 2.99 4.95
C TYR A 747 0.03 1.99 4.86
N ASN A 748 -0.31 0.76 4.53
CA ASN A 748 0.62 -0.33 4.26
C ASN A 748 0.54 -0.69 2.76
N SER A 749 1.70 -0.88 2.11
CA SER A 749 1.81 -1.20 0.69
C SER A 749 2.27 -2.64 0.50
N GLU A 750 1.47 -3.43 -0.21
CA GLU A 750 1.79 -4.79 -0.62
C GLU A 750 1.91 -4.86 -2.15
N VAL A 751 2.97 -5.49 -2.67
CA VAL A 751 3.15 -5.72 -4.11
C VAL A 751 3.22 -7.20 -4.39
N THR A 752 2.40 -7.67 -5.32
CA THR A 752 2.24 -9.07 -5.68
C THR A 752 2.22 -9.24 -7.21
N TYR A 753 2.52 -10.45 -7.68
CA TYR A 753 2.36 -10.82 -9.08
C TYR A 753 1.24 -11.86 -9.21
N ASP A 754 0.29 -11.60 -10.10
CA ASP A 754 -0.84 -12.47 -10.38
C ASP A 754 -0.51 -13.39 -11.56
N GLU A 755 -0.20 -14.65 -11.28
CA GLU A 755 0.13 -15.66 -12.29
C GLU A 755 -1.04 -16.04 -13.23
N GLU A 756 -2.31 -15.76 -12.87
CA GLU A 756 -3.48 -16.09 -13.71
C GLU A 756 -3.73 -14.98 -14.75
N PHE A 757 -3.49 -13.72 -14.40
CA PHE A 757 -3.67 -12.57 -15.30
C PHE A 757 -2.37 -12.07 -15.94
N GLY A 758 -1.20 -12.41 -15.40
CA GLY A 758 0.11 -11.97 -15.91
C GLY A 758 0.44 -10.51 -15.58
N ILE A 759 -0.06 -10.01 -14.44
CA ILE A 759 0.03 -8.60 -14.04
C ILE A 759 0.58 -8.45 -12.63
N TRP A 760 1.23 -7.32 -12.35
CA TRP A 760 1.54 -6.91 -10.99
C TRP A 760 0.33 -6.24 -10.34
N ILE A 761 0.11 -6.47 -9.04
CA ILE A 761 -0.93 -5.81 -8.25
C ILE A 761 -0.28 -5.18 -7.02
N VAL A 762 -0.37 -3.85 -6.97
CA VAL A 762 0.22 -2.96 -5.97
C VAL A 762 -0.93 -2.40 -5.12
N THR A 763 -1.06 -2.83 -3.88
CA THR A 763 -2.24 -2.53 -3.03
C THR A 763 -1.84 -1.66 -1.84
N ASN A 764 -2.48 -0.50 -1.70
CA ASN A 764 -2.39 0.31 -0.47
C ASN A 764 -3.59 0.02 0.43
N THR A 765 -3.36 -0.62 1.57
CA THR A 765 -4.40 -0.85 2.58
C THR A 765 -4.28 0.17 3.71
N PHE A 766 -5.40 0.80 4.07
CA PHE A 766 -5.47 1.67 5.23
C PHE A 766 -5.46 0.85 6.52
N GLU A 767 -4.46 1.08 7.35
CA GLU A 767 -4.31 0.46 8.67
C GLU A 767 -4.53 1.53 9.73
N SER A 768 -5.70 1.52 10.38
CA SER A 768 -5.96 2.45 11.49
C SER A 768 -4.92 2.23 12.60
N PRO A 769 -4.23 3.28 13.07
CA PRO A 769 -3.46 3.19 14.30
C PRO A 769 -4.36 2.80 15.47
N LEU A 770 -3.78 2.10 16.44
CA LEU A 770 -4.45 1.62 17.63
C LEU A 770 -4.21 2.57 18.82
N ILE A 771 -5.22 2.70 19.66
CA ILE A 771 -5.25 3.54 20.86
C ILE A 771 -5.84 2.78 22.04
N ASP A 772 -5.52 3.25 23.24
CA ASP A 772 -6.08 2.76 24.50
C ASP A 772 -7.13 3.75 25.01
N ILE A 773 -8.28 3.23 25.47
CA ILE A 773 -9.32 4.02 26.14
C ILE A 773 -9.29 3.70 27.64
N GLU A 774 -8.96 4.70 28.45
CA GLU A 774 -8.93 4.59 29.91
C GLU A 774 -10.28 4.99 30.55
N ALA A 775 -10.69 4.29 31.61
CA ALA A 775 -11.81 4.68 32.46
C ALA A 775 -11.52 4.40 33.95
N ALA A 776 -12.14 5.18 34.83
CA ALA A 776 -12.12 5.01 36.27
C ALA A 776 -13.54 4.98 36.82
N LYS A 777 -13.97 3.82 37.34
CA LYS A 777 -15.19 3.69 38.14
C LYS A 777 -14.93 4.22 39.54
N ILE A 778 -15.83 5.06 40.05
CA ILE A 778 -15.79 5.61 41.41
C ILE A 778 -17.11 5.30 42.13
N TRP A 779 -17.02 4.99 43.42
CA TRP A 779 -18.15 4.98 44.36
C TRP A 779 -17.98 6.14 45.34
N ASP A 780 -18.92 7.10 45.33
CA ASP A 780 -18.98 8.24 46.25
C ASP A 780 -20.06 7.98 47.30
N GLY A 781 -19.62 7.43 48.44
CA GLY A 781 -20.48 7.04 49.56
C GLY A 781 -21.23 5.71 49.40
N GLY A 782 -22.12 5.47 50.35
CA GLY A 782 -22.91 4.26 50.51
C GLY A 782 -22.14 3.07 51.10
N PRO A 783 -22.84 1.96 51.41
CA PRO A 783 -22.23 0.81 52.08
C PRO A 783 -21.01 0.25 51.35
N GLU A 784 -19.90 0.08 52.08
CA GLU A 784 -18.66 -0.58 51.61
C GLU A 784 -18.94 -1.95 50.91
N ALA A 785 -20.00 -2.66 51.32
CA ALA A 785 -20.39 -3.94 50.73
C ALA A 785 -20.94 -3.84 49.28
N ASP A 786 -21.41 -2.66 48.88
CA ASP A 786 -21.94 -2.36 47.54
C ASP A 786 -20.81 -1.92 46.58
N HIS A 787 -19.64 -1.55 47.12
CA HIS A 787 -18.48 -1.06 46.36
C HIS A 787 -17.75 -2.18 45.62
N VAL A 788 -18.42 -2.78 44.65
CA VAL A 788 -17.93 -3.84 43.78
C VAL A 788 -17.55 -3.32 42.39
N ALA A 789 -16.74 -4.08 41.67
CA ALA A 789 -16.52 -3.85 40.25
C ALA A 789 -17.81 -4.09 39.45
N VAL A 790 -18.04 -3.27 38.43
CA VAL A 790 -19.24 -3.31 37.57
C VAL A 790 -18.84 -3.50 36.10
N ASP A 791 -19.81 -3.90 35.28
CA ASP A 791 -19.62 -3.96 33.83
C ASP A 791 -19.77 -2.55 33.23
N LEU A 792 -18.72 -2.07 32.55
CA LEU A 792 -18.73 -0.79 31.84
C LEU A 792 -18.96 -1.01 30.34
N ILE A 793 -19.95 -0.31 29.79
CA ILE A 793 -20.32 -0.38 28.37
C ILE A 793 -19.46 0.63 27.61
N LEU A 794 -18.49 0.13 26.84
CA LEU A 794 -17.78 0.91 25.83
C LEU A 794 -18.62 0.97 24.54
N SER A 795 -18.72 2.17 23.98
CA SER A 795 -19.41 2.44 22.72
C SER A 795 -18.57 3.38 21.84
N ARG A 796 -18.79 3.35 20.53
CA ARG A 796 -18.11 4.22 19.55
C ARG A 796 -19.07 4.78 18.50
N SER A 797 -18.71 5.93 17.94
CA SER A 797 -19.48 6.66 16.95
C SER A 797 -18.56 7.31 15.90
N ILE A 798 -19.06 7.53 14.68
CA ILE A 798 -18.39 8.36 13.65
C ILE A 798 -19.11 9.70 13.39
N ASP A 799 -20.32 9.89 13.92
CA ASP A 799 -21.14 11.09 13.72
C ASP A 799 -21.38 11.90 15.01
N GLY A 800 -21.15 11.30 16.18
CA GLY A 800 -21.44 11.86 17.50
C GLY A 800 -22.92 11.82 17.90
N GLU A 801 -23.81 11.30 17.06
CA GLU A 801 -25.25 11.17 17.31
C GLU A 801 -25.68 9.71 17.53
N THR A 802 -25.10 8.76 16.81
CA THR A 802 -25.37 7.32 16.92
C THR A 802 -24.13 6.57 17.44
N TYR A 803 -24.32 5.73 18.46
CA TYR A 803 -23.24 4.99 19.11
C TYR A 803 -23.55 3.49 19.07
N ASP A 804 -22.61 2.71 18.52
CA ASP A 804 -22.63 1.25 18.54
C ASP A 804 -21.79 0.73 19.71
N ILE A 805 -22.21 -0.39 20.31
CA ILE A 805 -21.49 -1.05 21.40
C ILE A 805 -20.23 -1.72 20.83
N VAL A 806 -19.13 -1.65 21.58
CA VAL A 806 -17.86 -2.33 21.24
C VAL A 806 -17.86 -3.72 21.87
N ASP A 807 -18.20 -4.74 21.08
CA ASP A 807 -18.42 -6.15 21.47
C ASP A 807 -17.15 -6.92 21.92
N LEU A 808 -16.12 -6.22 22.43
CA LEU A 808 -14.84 -6.80 22.85
C LEU A 808 -14.80 -7.08 24.36
N ASP A 809 -14.85 -8.37 24.71
CA ASP A 809 -14.96 -8.94 26.06
C ASP A 809 -13.94 -8.37 27.07
N PRO A 810 -14.36 -7.50 28.02
CA PRO A 810 -13.45 -6.71 28.84
C PRO A 810 -13.19 -7.32 30.22
N MET A 811 -12.02 -7.93 30.43
CA MET A 811 -11.65 -8.47 31.75
C MET A 811 -10.27 -8.02 32.26
N ILE A 812 -10.15 -6.73 32.56
CA ILE A 812 -9.35 -6.33 33.73
C ILE A 812 -10.18 -6.69 34.95
N THR A 813 -9.67 -7.58 35.81
CA THR A 813 -10.23 -7.79 37.15
C THR A 813 -9.51 -6.84 38.11
N PRO A 814 -10.19 -5.84 38.70
CA PRO A 814 -9.61 -5.06 39.78
C PRO A 814 -9.31 -5.95 40.99
N ASP A 815 -8.43 -5.53 41.89
CA ASP A 815 -8.07 -6.31 43.09
C ASP A 815 -9.34 -6.72 43.87
N SER A 816 -9.52 -8.02 44.08
CA SER A 816 -10.77 -8.57 44.59
C SER A 816 -11.01 -8.19 46.06
N GLY A 817 -11.83 -7.17 46.26
CA GLY A 817 -12.19 -6.58 47.53
C GLY A 817 -13.21 -5.47 47.32
N THR A 818 -13.58 -4.80 48.41
CA THR A 818 -14.38 -3.57 48.38
C THR A 818 -13.45 -2.38 48.13
N SER A 819 -13.82 -1.48 47.23
CA SER A 819 -12.99 -0.32 46.88
C SER A 819 -13.82 0.81 46.27
N THR A 820 -13.56 2.04 46.73
CA THR A 820 -14.19 3.25 46.20
C THR A 820 -13.70 3.66 44.80
N ARG A 821 -12.68 2.98 44.25
CA ARG A 821 -12.21 3.17 42.86
C ARG A 821 -11.78 1.86 42.20
N PHE A 822 -12.09 1.73 40.92
CA PHE A 822 -11.61 0.67 40.03
C PHE A 822 -11.20 1.26 38.68
N ASP A 823 -10.05 0.88 38.15
CA ASP A 823 -9.52 1.39 36.87
C ASP A 823 -9.60 0.34 35.77
N TYR A 824 -9.99 0.77 34.57
CA TYR A 824 -10.25 -0.05 33.38
C TYR A 824 -9.52 0.55 32.18
N ILE A 825 -9.01 -0.31 31.30
CA ILE A 825 -8.39 0.09 30.03
C ILE A 825 -8.85 -0.89 28.94
N TRP A 826 -9.36 -0.36 27.84
CA TRP A 826 -9.54 -1.11 26.60
C TRP A 826 -8.40 -0.73 25.64
N SER A 827 -7.41 -1.60 25.51
CA SER A 827 -6.27 -1.43 24.60
C SER A 827 -6.56 -1.94 23.20
N ASP A 828 -5.65 -1.67 22.25
CA ASP A 828 -5.69 -2.17 20.87
C ASP A 828 -6.95 -1.75 20.06
N LEU A 829 -7.58 -0.62 20.41
CA LEU A 829 -8.78 -0.12 19.72
C LEU A 829 -8.42 0.75 18.51
N PRO A 830 -9.06 0.60 17.34
CA PRO A 830 -8.76 1.44 16.19
C PRO A 830 -9.19 2.89 16.42
N GLN A 831 -8.31 3.86 16.16
CA GLN A 831 -8.68 5.29 16.19
C GLN A 831 -9.66 5.68 15.06
N TYR A 832 -9.66 4.97 13.92
CA TYR A 832 -10.46 5.32 12.75
C TYR A 832 -11.28 4.13 12.22
N ASP A 833 -12.38 4.41 11.53
CA ASP A 833 -13.09 3.43 10.71
C ASP A 833 -12.29 3.06 9.44
N PHE A 834 -12.74 2.03 8.71
CA PHE A 834 -12.11 1.59 7.46
C PHE A 834 -12.06 2.67 6.36
N ASN A 835 -12.80 3.77 6.50
CA ASN A 835 -12.82 4.90 5.57
C ASN A 835 -12.06 6.13 6.11
N GLY A 836 -11.28 5.98 7.20
CA GLY A 836 -10.49 7.05 7.80
C GLY A 836 -11.29 8.09 8.61
N ASN A 837 -12.53 7.80 9.02
CA ASN A 837 -13.30 8.64 9.94
C ASN A 837 -12.91 8.33 11.39
N GLU A 838 -12.59 9.35 12.20
CA GLU A 838 -12.16 9.16 13.59
C GLU A 838 -13.31 8.66 14.48
N TYR A 839 -13.06 7.63 15.29
CA TYR A 839 -14.04 7.09 16.24
C TYR A 839 -14.11 7.93 17.53
N LEU A 840 -15.29 8.46 17.80
CA LEU A 840 -15.67 9.06 19.08
C LEU A 840 -16.07 7.96 20.06
N TYR A 841 -15.16 7.61 20.97
CA TYR A 841 -15.40 6.63 22.03
C TYR A 841 -16.13 7.22 23.24
N ARG A 842 -17.02 6.43 23.85
CA ARG A 842 -17.77 6.79 25.06
C ARG A 842 -17.96 5.58 25.98
N VAL A 843 -17.73 5.79 27.28
CA VAL A 843 -17.97 4.80 28.34
C VAL A 843 -19.23 5.17 29.13
N THR A 844 -20.05 4.17 29.46
CA THR A 844 -21.28 4.30 30.25
C THR A 844 -21.51 3.08 31.15
N GLU A 845 -22.42 3.19 32.12
CA GLU A 845 -22.83 2.13 33.05
C GLU A 845 -24.37 2.09 33.11
N GLU A 846 -24.96 0.90 33.18
CA GLU A 846 -26.38 0.73 33.52
C GLU A 846 -26.48 0.14 34.94
N LEU A 847 -26.78 1.00 35.92
CA LEU A 847 -26.84 0.63 37.34
C LEU A 847 -28.28 0.33 37.80
N GLU A 848 -28.56 -0.92 38.16
CA GLU A 848 -29.81 -1.34 38.83
C GLU A 848 -29.64 -1.46 40.36
N LEU A 849 -29.20 -0.39 41.03
CA LEU A 849 -29.00 -0.37 42.49
C LEU A 849 -29.79 0.78 43.15
N ASP A 850 -30.67 0.44 44.08
CA ASP A 850 -31.49 1.41 44.83
C ASP A 850 -30.60 2.39 45.62
N ASN A 851 -31.05 3.64 45.76
CA ASN A 851 -30.37 4.73 46.48
C ASN A 851 -29.02 5.22 45.90
N TYR A 852 -28.67 4.81 44.68
CA TYR A 852 -27.51 5.33 43.93
C TYR A 852 -27.92 6.06 42.65
N THR A 853 -27.03 6.93 42.17
CA THR A 853 -27.12 7.58 40.85
C THR A 853 -25.77 7.46 40.13
N SER A 854 -25.77 7.01 38.87
CA SER A 854 -24.56 6.90 38.03
C SER A 854 -24.47 8.07 37.06
N GLU A 855 -23.34 8.76 37.03
CA GLU A 855 -22.99 9.77 36.02
C GLU A 855 -21.64 9.44 35.35
N SER A 856 -21.47 9.83 34.09
CA SER A 856 -20.28 9.57 33.27
C SER A 856 -19.76 10.86 32.62
N GLU A 857 -18.47 11.14 32.79
CA GLU A 857 -17.79 12.33 32.25
C GLU A 857 -16.38 11.99 31.72
N PHE A 858 -15.83 12.83 30.85
CA PHE A 858 -14.49 12.65 30.26
C PHE A 858 -13.57 13.78 30.71
N ILE A 859 -12.53 13.45 31.49
CA ILE A 859 -11.62 14.40 32.12
C ILE A 859 -10.17 14.00 31.85
N ASP A 860 -9.38 14.94 31.33
CA ASP A 860 -7.91 14.84 31.12
C ASP A 860 -7.41 13.57 30.39
N GLY A 861 -8.29 12.91 29.61
CA GLY A 861 -8.00 11.70 28.84
C GLY A 861 -8.70 10.43 29.32
N VAL A 862 -9.37 10.47 30.49
CA VAL A 862 -9.98 9.30 31.15
C VAL A 862 -11.49 9.49 31.28
N TRP A 863 -12.27 8.43 31.07
CA TRP A 863 -13.70 8.39 31.39
C TRP A 863 -13.92 8.12 32.88
N ILE A 864 -14.42 9.10 33.63
CA ILE A 864 -14.80 8.94 35.03
C ILE A 864 -16.28 8.53 35.10
N VAL A 865 -16.58 7.47 35.84
CA VAL A 865 -17.96 6.97 36.01
C VAL A 865 -18.27 6.84 37.51
N THR A 866 -19.06 7.78 38.05
CA THR A 866 -19.25 7.94 39.50
C THR A 866 -20.65 7.48 39.93
N ASN A 867 -20.70 6.52 40.86
CA ASN A 867 -21.94 6.16 41.58
C ASN A 867 -22.02 6.98 42.86
N THR A 868 -22.95 7.93 42.91
CA THR A 868 -23.19 8.78 44.07
C THR A 868 -24.32 8.20 44.91
N TYR A 869 -24.05 7.90 46.17
CA TYR A 869 -25.05 7.44 47.13
C TYR A 869 -25.97 8.59 47.58
N THR A 870 -27.22 8.29 47.90
CA THR A 870 -28.16 9.19 48.56
C THR A 870 -28.87 8.43 49.66
N SER A 871 -28.78 8.90 50.92
CA SER A 871 -29.44 8.22 52.03
C SER A 871 -30.95 8.10 51.80
N PRO A 872 -31.56 6.90 51.99
CA PRO A 872 -33.01 6.79 52.03
C PRO A 872 -33.57 7.57 53.22
N LEU A 873 -34.79 8.09 53.08
CA LEU A 873 -35.41 8.97 54.08
C LEU A 873 -36.46 8.20 54.91
N ILE A 874 -36.36 8.32 56.22
CA ILE A 874 -37.32 7.76 57.19
C ILE A 874 -38.13 8.86 57.88
N PRO A 875 -39.47 8.78 57.90
CA PRO A 875 -40.31 9.69 58.69
C PRO A 875 -40.21 9.38 60.19
N ILE A 876 -40.01 10.41 61.02
CA ILE A 876 -39.88 10.27 62.49
C ILE A 876 -40.93 11.09 63.23
N VAL A 877 -41.72 10.44 64.08
CA VAL A 877 -42.83 11.04 64.84
C VAL A 877 -42.83 10.57 66.30
N GLY A 878 -43.73 11.10 67.13
CA GLY A 878 -44.00 10.56 68.46
C GLY A 878 -45.19 11.19 69.17
N GLU A 879 -45.69 10.51 70.20
CA GLU A 879 -46.73 11.00 71.09
C GLU A 879 -46.15 11.36 72.48
N LYS A 880 -46.51 12.55 72.98
CA LYS A 880 -46.22 12.94 74.37
C LYS A 880 -47.32 12.42 75.29
N ILE A 881 -47.03 11.30 75.97
CA ILE A 881 -47.94 10.63 76.90
C ILE A 881 -47.88 11.32 78.27
N TRP A 882 -49.02 11.39 78.95
CA TRP A 882 -49.17 12.03 80.27
C TRP A 882 -49.91 11.09 81.24
N ALA A 883 -49.27 10.72 82.34
CA ALA A 883 -49.76 9.75 83.31
C ALA A 883 -49.94 10.36 84.71
N ASN A 884 -50.93 9.85 85.44
CA ASN A 884 -51.37 10.33 86.77
C ASN A 884 -51.69 11.84 86.84
N ASP A 885 -51.98 12.48 85.71
CA ASP A 885 -52.08 13.94 85.59
C ASP A 885 -53.52 14.45 85.33
N THR A 886 -53.65 15.78 85.25
CA THR A 886 -54.81 16.43 84.65
C THR A 886 -54.32 17.53 83.70
N PRO A 887 -55.11 17.92 82.68
CA PRO A 887 -54.72 18.98 81.73
C PRO A 887 -54.45 20.36 82.36
N GLU A 888 -54.81 20.57 83.63
CA GLU A 888 -54.56 21.82 84.38
C GLU A 888 -53.13 21.89 84.93
N HIS A 889 -52.38 20.78 84.93
CA HIS A 889 -50.98 20.71 85.39
C HIS A 889 -49.94 20.73 84.26
N ARG A 890 -50.37 20.58 83.00
CA ARG A 890 -49.49 20.52 81.82
C ARG A 890 -48.97 21.92 81.44
N PRO A 891 -47.76 22.02 80.84
CA PRO A 891 -47.28 23.27 80.27
C PRO A 891 -48.10 23.69 79.03
N GLU A 892 -48.01 24.96 78.62
CA GLU A 892 -48.67 25.45 77.39
C GLU A 892 -48.07 24.81 76.12
N THR A 893 -46.75 24.58 76.13
CA THR A 893 -45.96 23.98 75.05
C THR A 893 -44.80 23.18 75.63
N LEU A 894 -44.30 22.19 74.90
CA LEU A 894 -43.14 21.39 75.26
C LEU A 894 -42.17 21.27 74.07
N THR A 895 -40.87 21.37 74.31
CA THR A 895 -39.82 21.17 73.30
C THR A 895 -39.23 19.76 73.40
N ILE A 896 -39.16 19.08 72.27
CA ILE A 896 -38.47 17.78 72.09
C ILE A 896 -37.32 17.98 71.10
N SER A 897 -36.11 17.58 71.49
CA SER A 897 -34.92 17.58 70.62
C SER A 897 -34.69 16.20 70.05
N LEU A 898 -34.40 16.10 68.75
CA LEU A 898 -34.04 14.87 68.05
C LEU A 898 -32.52 14.77 67.91
N TYR A 899 -31.99 13.59 68.24
CA TYR A 899 -30.60 13.21 68.06
C TYR A 899 -30.48 11.93 67.23
N ARG A 900 -29.35 11.76 66.54
CA ARG A 900 -28.99 10.54 65.81
C ARG A 900 -27.57 10.08 66.15
N MET A 901 -27.31 8.79 66.01
CA MET A 901 -25.96 8.21 66.13
C MET A 901 -25.82 6.92 65.33
N ILE A 902 -24.63 6.68 64.78
CA ILE A 902 -24.23 5.38 64.23
C ILE A 902 -23.71 4.45 65.35
N GLU A 903 -23.61 3.14 65.12
CA GLU A 903 -23.17 2.20 66.15
C GLU A 903 -21.74 2.53 66.66
N GLY A 904 -21.62 2.84 67.95
CA GLY A 904 -20.36 3.23 68.58
C GLY A 904 -19.95 4.70 68.40
N GLY A 905 -20.78 5.52 67.75
CA GLY A 905 -20.61 6.97 67.67
C GLY A 905 -21.04 7.72 68.94
N GLU A 906 -20.85 9.05 68.93
CA GLU A 906 -21.43 9.99 69.90
C GLU A 906 -22.74 10.59 69.31
N PRO A 907 -23.74 10.96 70.12
CA PRO A 907 -24.98 11.56 69.62
C PRO A 907 -24.78 12.92 68.91
N GLU A 908 -25.25 13.01 67.66
CA GLU A 908 -25.39 14.25 66.90
C GLU A 908 -26.78 14.85 67.11
N TYR A 909 -26.86 16.16 67.39
CA TYR A 909 -28.13 16.90 67.42
C TYR A 909 -28.60 17.16 65.98
N VAL A 910 -29.84 16.79 65.68
CA VAL A 910 -30.43 16.93 64.34
C VAL A 910 -31.30 18.20 64.28
N THR A 911 -32.32 18.27 65.13
CA THR A 911 -33.32 19.35 65.14
C THR A 911 -34.12 19.36 66.45
N GLU A 912 -34.98 20.36 66.64
CA GLU A 912 -35.96 20.40 67.74
C GLU A 912 -37.36 20.75 67.20
N THR A 913 -38.40 20.27 67.88
CA THR A 913 -39.79 20.55 67.56
C THR A 913 -40.57 20.88 68.83
N THR A 914 -41.76 21.48 68.69
CA THR A 914 -42.62 21.85 69.83
C THR A 914 -44.02 21.29 69.68
N THR A 915 -44.52 20.62 70.72
CA THR A 915 -45.89 20.10 70.79
C THR A 915 -46.71 20.81 71.87
N SER A 916 -48.04 20.79 71.72
CA SER A 916 -48.99 21.40 72.64
C SER A 916 -50.33 20.65 72.68
N ALA A 917 -51.22 21.09 73.56
CA ALA A 917 -52.60 20.59 73.60
C ALA A 917 -53.45 20.97 72.36
N LEU A 918 -52.97 21.81 71.44
CA LEU A 918 -53.61 22.06 70.13
C LEU A 918 -53.26 20.98 69.11
N ASP A 919 -52.08 20.39 69.25
CA ASP A 919 -51.49 19.37 68.38
C ASP A 919 -51.80 17.95 68.91
N GLU A 920 -52.79 17.85 69.80
CA GLU A 920 -53.19 16.66 70.57
C GLU A 920 -52.04 15.95 71.32
N TRP A 921 -50.94 16.68 71.60
CA TRP A 921 -49.67 16.18 72.15
C TRP A 921 -48.84 15.26 71.22
N PHE A 922 -49.14 15.23 69.93
CA PHE A 922 -48.32 14.61 68.89
C PHE A 922 -47.17 15.53 68.45
N TYR A 923 -46.07 14.96 67.94
CA TYR A 923 -45.00 15.69 67.26
C TYR A 923 -44.46 14.92 66.06
N ASP A 924 -43.93 15.69 65.12
CA ASP A 924 -43.45 15.26 63.81
C ASP A 924 -42.11 15.96 63.54
N PHE A 925 -41.09 15.20 63.16
CA PHE A 925 -39.79 15.70 62.71
C PHE A 925 -39.64 15.64 61.18
N GLY A 926 -40.64 15.10 60.47
CA GLY A 926 -40.61 14.84 59.04
C GLY A 926 -39.66 13.70 58.66
N GLU A 927 -39.33 13.68 57.37
CA GLU A 927 -38.34 12.78 56.76
C GLU A 927 -36.92 13.18 57.18
N GLN A 928 -36.12 12.21 57.62
CA GLN A 928 -34.73 12.34 58.07
C GLN A 928 -33.87 11.23 57.43
N ASP A 929 -32.55 11.43 57.32
CA ASP A 929 -31.64 10.42 56.75
C ASP A 929 -31.70 9.10 57.55
N GLU A 930 -31.92 7.95 56.90
CA GLU A 930 -31.87 6.63 57.58
C GLU A 930 -30.42 6.18 57.83
N THR A 931 -29.47 6.67 57.01
CA THR A 931 -28.06 6.29 57.00
C THR A 931 -27.13 7.51 56.93
N ASP A 932 -25.88 7.34 57.39
CA ASP A 932 -24.82 8.29 57.05
C ASP A 932 -24.33 8.14 55.59
N ASN A 933 -23.38 8.99 55.18
CA ASN A 933 -22.83 8.98 53.83
C ASN A 933 -22.08 7.68 53.49
N ASP A 934 -21.68 6.88 54.47
CA ASP A 934 -20.98 5.61 54.30
C ASP A 934 -21.96 4.40 54.43
N GLY A 935 -23.27 4.68 54.45
CA GLY A 935 -24.33 3.69 54.52
C GLY A 935 -24.62 3.12 55.91
N ASN A 936 -24.01 3.64 56.98
CA ASN A 936 -24.25 3.16 58.34
C ASN A 936 -25.61 3.67 58.86
N VAL A 937 -26.48 2.76 59.30
CA VAL A 937 -27.83 3.10 59.80
C VAL A 937 -27.78 3.95 61.07
N TYR A 938 -28.51 5.06 61.06
CA TYR A 938 -28.70 5.92 62.22
C TYR A 938 -29.70 5.32 63.22
N THR A 939 -29.28 5.22 64.48
CA THR A 939 -30.20 5.09 65.62
C THR A 939 -30.62 6.48 66.09
N TYR A 940 -31.92 6.74 66.09
CA TYR A 940 -32.50 7.99 66.55
C TYR A 940 -32.95 7.91 68.02
N SER A 941 -32.88 9.05 68.71
CA SER A 941 -33.32 9.23 70.10
C SER A 941 -33.83 10.65 70.32
N ILE A 942 -34.57 10.87 71.41
CA ILE A 942 -35.12 12.18 71.77
C ILE A 942 -34.73 12.58 73.19
N GLU A 943 -34.64 13.89 73.43
CA GLU A 943 -34.60 14.48 74.77
C GLU A 943 -35.74 15.49 74.96
N GLU A 944 -36.38 15.44 76.12
CA GLU A 944 -37.43 16.39 76.53
C GLU A 944 -36.90 17.43 77.52
N THR A 945 -37.33 18.69 77.38
CA THR A 945 -37.19 19.68 78.47
C THR A 945 -38.22 19.41 79.58
N VAL A 946 -37.89 18.49 80.48
CA VAL A 946 -38.80 17.93 81.50
C VAL A 946 -39.53 19.02 82.32
N PRO A 947 -40.87 19.07 82.31
CA PRO A 947 -41.65 20.03 83.07
C PRO A 947 -41.54 19.85 84.59
N PRO A 948 -41.64 20.92 85.39
CA PRO A 948 -41.59 20.83 86.84
C PRO A 948 -42.64 19.88 87.42
N ASN A 949 -42.23 19.07 88.40
CA ASN A 949 -43.03 18.06 89.11
C ASN A 949 -43.41 16.79 88.32
N TYR A 950 -42.86 16.57 87.11
CA TYR A 950 -43.05 15.33 86.36
C TYR A 950 -41.80 14.43 86.39
N ASN A 951 -42.03 13.13 86.18
CA ASN A 951 -41.03 12.11 85.88
C ASN A 951 -41.16 11.69 84.41
N GLU A 952 -40.06 11.79 83.69
CA GLU A 952 -39.86 11.39 82.30
C GLU A 952 -39.51 9.89 82.17
N GLU A 953 -40.16 9.18 81.25
CA GLU A 953 -39.78 7.82 80.81
C GLU A 953 -39.92 7.72 79.28
N TYR A 954 -38.82 7.44 78.58
CA TYR A 954 -38.80 7.27 77.13
C TYR A 954 -39.21 5.86 76.74
N ALA A 955 -40.10 5.73 75.75
CA ALA A 955 -40.48 4.43 75.22
C ALA A 955 -39.32 3.80 74.44
N ALA A 956 -39.33 2.47 74.33
CA ALA A 956 -38.45 1.80 73.37
C ALA A 956 -38.92 2.14 71.94
N PRO A 957 -38.03 2.60 71.03
CA PRO A 957 -38.38 2.93 69.65
C PRO A 957 -39.08 1.77 68.92
N TYR A 958 -40.09 2.10 68.11
CA TYR A 958 -40.85 1.12 67.33
C TYR A 958 -41.29 1.68 65.98
N TYR A 959 -41.67 0.80 65.06
CA TYR A 959 -42.05 1.17 63.68
C TYR A 959 -43.52 0.83 63.40
N VAL A 960 -44.20 1.71 62.65
CA VAL A 960 -45.58 1.52 62.18
C VAL A 960 -45.67 1.99 60.73
N GLU A 961 -45.97 1.09 59.79
CA GLU A 961 -46.04 1.38 58.34
C GLU A 961 -44.80 2.20 57.88
N ASP A 962 -43.63 1.72 58.31
CA ASP A 962 -42.27 2.23 58.03
C ASP A 962 -41.96 3.65 58.55
N VAL A 963 -42.86 4.22 59.38
CA VAL A 963 -42.62 5.40 60.21
C VAL A 963 -42.00 5.00 61.55
N LEU A 964 -40.95 5.72 61.99
CA LEU A 964 -40.33 5.55 63.30
C LEU A 964 -41.06 6.37 64.38
N HIS A 965 -41.54 5.69 65.42
CA HIS A 965 -42.15 6.28 66.60
C HIS A 965 -41.17 6.36 67.78
N LEU A 966 -41.01 7.56 68.34
CA LEU A 966 -40.20 7.89 69.51
C LEU A 966 -41.09 8.57 70.56
N ASP A 967 -41.81 7.78 71.36
CA ASP A 967 -42.76 8.29 72.37
C ASP A 967 -42.07 8.56 73.72
N VAL A 968 -42.60 9.52 74.51
CA VAL A 968 -42.12 9.81 75.87
C VAL A 968 -43.27 10.08 76.84
N GLU A 969 -43.32 9.34 77.95
CA GLU A 969 -44.32 9.51 79.01
C GLU A 969 -43.84 10.46 80.11
N ASN A 970 -44.74 11.31 80.60
CA ASN A 970 -44.56 12.10 81.81
C ASN A 970 -45.55 11.64 82.90
N THR A 971 -45.06 10.99 83.95
CA THR A 971 -45.84 10.70 85.17
C THR A 971 -45.77 11.89 86.13
N LEU A 972 -46.92 12.43 86.54
CA LEU A 972 -47.00 13.51 87.53
C LEU A 972 -46.63 13.00 88.94
N VAL A 973 -45.65 13.64 89.59
CA VAL A 973 -45.16 13.23 90.91
C VAL A 973 -46.11 13.71 92.00
N MET A 974 -46.73 12.75 92.69
CA MET A 974 -47.58 12.96 93.87
C MET A 974 -47.13 12.09 95.05
N GLY A 975 -47.41 12.54 96.27
CA GLY A 975 -47.12 11.82 97.52
C GLY A 975 -48.17 12.05 98.61
N ASP A 976 -48.12 11.20 99.64
CA ASP A 976 -49.05 11.20 100.77
C ASP A 976 -48.34 11.62 102.06
N LEU A 977 -48.92 12.58 102.80
CA LEU A 977 -48.43 12.99 104.12
C LEU A 977 -49.20 12.28 105.25
N TYR A 978 -48.58 11.25 105.82
CA TYR A 978 -49.11 10.48 106.95
C TYR A 978 -48.74 11.13 108.30
N ILE A 979 -49.73 11.32 109.17
CA ILE A 979 -49.60 11.98 110.48
C ILE A 979 -50.20 11.09 111.58
N LEU A 980 -49.54 11.01 112.74
CA LEU A 980 -50.04 10.31 113.92
C LEU A 980 -50.09 11.23 115.14
N LYS A 981 -51.28 11.45 115.70
CA LYS A 981 -51.50 12.32 116.86
C LYS A 981 -51.33 11.56 118.16
N THR A 982 -50.31 11.92 118.95
CA THR A 982 -50.01 11.23 120.21
C THR A 982 -49.95 12.17 121.42
N ASP A 983 -50.07 11.57 122.60
CA ASP A 983 -49.74 12.21 123.87
C ASP A 983 -48.21 12.32 124.07
N MET A 984 -47.79 12.87 125.22
CA MET A 984 -46.36 12.99 125.53
C MET A 984 -45.64 11.64 125.63
N ASP A 985 -46.32 10.60 126.14
CA ASP A 985 -45.77 9.27 126.34
C ASP A 985 -45.68 8.47 125.02
N GLY A 986 -46.46 8.85 124.00
CA GLY A 986 -46.47 8.27 122.66
C GLY A 986 -47.70 7.43 122.33
N ASN A 987 -48.75 7.46 123.16
CA ASN A 987 -50.01 6.76 122.87
C ASN A 987 -50.85 7.60 121.89
N PRO A 988 -51.54 7.00 120.90
CA PRO A 988 -52.49 7.72 120.04
C PRO A 988 -53.61 8.39 120.85
N ILE A 989 -54.01 9.60 120.45
CA ILE A 989 -55.11 10.33 121.08
C ILE A 989 -56.42 9.94 120.40
N LEU A 990 -57.15 9.01 121.03
CA LEU A 990 -58.40 8.45 120.50
C LEU A 990 -59.63 9.31 120.80
N ASP A 991 -60.69 9.11 120.01
CA ASP A 991 -62.04 9.68 120.16
C ASP A 991 -62.14 11.23 120.18
N ASN A 992 -61.04 11.97 119.97
CA ASN A 992 -60.99 13.44 120.08
C ASN A 992 -60.10 14.02 118.96
N PRO A 993 -60.66 14.53 117.86
CA PRO A 993 -59.87 14.94 116.71
C PRO A 993 -59.01 16.18 116.99
N ALA A 994 -57.79 16.17 116.44
CA ALA A 994 -57.03 17.37 116.13
C ALA A 994 -57.43 17.89 114.74
N GLU A 995 -57.43 19.20 114.52
CA GLU A 995 -57.50 19.77 113.16
C GLU A 995 -56.12 20.28 112.74
N PHE A 996 -55.70 19.84 111.55
CA PHE A 996 -54.45 20.25 110.90
C PHE A 996 -54.76 20.96 109.60
N LYS A 997 -54.04 22.05 109.35
CA LYS A 997 -54.06 22.81 108.10
C LYS A 997 -52.74 22.60 107.37
N LEU A 998 -52.82 22.11 106.13
CA LEU A 998 -51.70 22.00 105.21
C LEU A 998 -51.86 23.08 104.14
N THR A 999 -50.83 23.89 103.93
CA THR A 999 -50.78 24.96 102.92
C THR A 999 -49.53 24.77 102.06
N ARG A 1000 -49.65 24.78 100.72
CA ARG A 1000 -48.49 24.81 99.82
C ARG A 1000 -47.83 26.20 99.88
N ILE A 1001 -46.50 26.26 99.93
CA ILE A 1001 -45.71 27.48 100.17
C ILE A 1001 -44.61 27.74 99.14
N ASP A 1002 -44.60 27.01 98.02
CA ASP A 1002 -43.62 27.24 96.94
C ASP A 1002 -43.71 28.67 96.37
N PRO A 1003 -42.58 29.34 96.14
CA PRO A 1003 -42.56 30.74 95.71
C PRO A 1003 -43.03 30.98 94.27
N GLU A 1004 -43.15 29.93 93.45
CA GLU A 1004 -43.46 30.00 92.02
C GLU A 1004 -44.88 29.52 91.66
N VAL A 1005 -45.63 28.98 92.64
CA VAL A 1005 -46.97 28.41 92.40
C VAL A 1005 -48.06 29.47 92.61
N ALA A 1006 -48.87 29.71 91.57
CA ALA A 1006 -49.85 30.79 91.55
C ALA A 1006 -51.17 30.48 92.31
N ASP A 1007 -51.51 29.21 92.51
CA ASP A 1007 -52.75 28.79 93.20
C ASP A 1007 -52.47 28.31 94.64
N PRO A 1008 -53.02 28.97 95.68
CA PRO A 1008 -52.71 28.65 97.07
C PRO A 1008 -53.48 27.42 97.57
N PHE A 1009 -53.02 26.21 97.20
CA PHE A 1009 -53.50 24.97 97.81
C PHE A 1009 -53.46 25.07 99.33
N THR A 1010 -54.63 24.98 99.97
CA THR A 1010 -54.78 24.95 101.42
C THR A 1010 -55.97 24.09 101.79
N VAL A 1011 -55.70 23.05 102.56
CA VAL A 1011 -56.67 22.07 103.02
C VAL A 1011 -56.62 21.96 104.54
N THR A 1012 -57.74 21.67 105.19
CA THR A 1012 -57.81 21.46 106.64
C THR A 1012 -58.61 20.20 106.93
N LEU A 1013 -57.96 19.23 107.56
CA LEU A 1013 -58.52 17.91 107.88
C LEU A 1013 -58.48 17.65 109.39
N SER A 1014 -59.28 16.68 109.83
CA SER A 1014 -59.33 16.21 111.21
C SER A 1014 -58.73 14.81 111.32
N THR A 1015 -58.08 14.50 112.44
CA THR A 1015 -57.67 13.11 112.73
C THR A 1015 -58.88 12.20 112.95
N ASP A 1016 -58.73 10.91 112.62
CA ASP A 1016 -59.75 9.87 112.82
C ASP A 1016 -59.90 9.43 114.29
N ALA A 1017 -60.66 8.36 114.53
CA ALA A 1017 -60.89 7.81 115.87
C ALA A 1017 -59.63 7.12 116.44
N GLU A 1018 -58.78 6.62 115.55
CA GLU A 1018 -57.49 5.97 115.78
C GLU A 1018 -56.35 6.99 116.04
N GLY A 1019 -56.60 8.28 115.81
CA GLY A 1019 -55.65 9.38 115.98
C GLY A 1019 -54.71 9.59 114.79
N LYS A 1020 -54.97 8.95 113.64
CA LYS A 1020 -54.23 9.15 112.38
C LYS A 1020 -54.84 10.31 111.56
N LEU A 1021 -54.06 10.83 110.63
CA LEU A 1021 -54.51 11.66 109.51
C LEU A 1021 -53.63 11.39 108.29
N VAL A 1022 -54.20 11.47 107.08
CA VAL A 1022 -53.45 11.46 105.82
C VAL A 1022 -53.93 12.65 104.98
N PHE A 1023 -53.00 13.37 104.36
CA PHE A 1023 -53.28 14.21 103.20
C PHE A 1023 -52.77 13.47 101.97
N THR A 1024 -53.66 13.11 101.05
CA THR A 1024 -53.33 12.34 99.84
C THR A 1024 -53.12 13.24 98.63
N ASP A 1025 -52.58 12.66 97.55
CA ASP A 1025 -52.56 13.27 96.22
C ASP A 1025 -51.84 14.64 96.17
N LEU A 1026 -50.82 14.82 97.02
CA LEU A 1026 -50.07 16.07 97.11
C LEU A 1026 -48.98 16.08 96.04
N LEU A 1027 -49.08 17.01 95.08
CA LEU A 1027 -48.04 17.31 94.09
C LEU A 1027 -46.66 17.49 94.75
N ALA A 1028 -45.59 17.16 94.02
CA ALA A 1028 -44.24 17.60 94.40
C ALA A 1028 -44.20 19.12 94.64
N GLY A 1029 -43.46 19.54 95.68
CA GLY A 1029 -43.47 20.90 96.20
C GLY A 1029 -43.28 21.01 97.72
N THR A 1030 -43.19 22.24 98.21
CA THR A 1030 -43.00 22.58 99.63
C THR A 1030 -44.32 22.98 100.29
N TYR A 1031 -44.60 22.44 101.47
CA TYR A 1031 -45.81 22.70 102.25
C TYR A 1031 -45.51 23.07 103.70
N LEU A 1032 -46.45 23.76 104.34
CA LEU A 1032 -46.45 24.13 105.75
C LEU A 1032 -47.65 23.47 106.45
N LEU A 1033 -47.38 22.70 107.50
CA LEU A 1033 -48.37 22.00 108.32
C LEU A 1033 -48.51 22.66 109.71
N GLU A 1034 -49.70 23.21 109.97
CA GLU A 1034 -50.09 23.91 111.20
C GLU A 1034 -51.12 23.05 111.97
N GLU A 1035 -50.92 22.77 113.26
CA GLU A 1035 -52.05 22.30 114.10
C GLU A 1035 -52.91 23.51 114.45
N THR A 1036 -54.12 23.58 113.91
CA THR A 1036 -55.04 24.71 114.14
C THR A 1036 -55.96 24.48 115.34
N LYS A 1037 -56.12 23.22 115.78
CA LYS A 1037 -56.90 22.84 116.96
C LYS A 1037 -56.42 21.54 117.59
N ALA A 1038 -56.07 21.58 118.87
CA ALA A 1038 -55.72 20.41 119.64
C ALA A 1038 -56.93 19.55 120.02
N PRO A 1039 -56.74 18.24 120.26
CA PRO A 1039 -57.72 17.37 120.91
C PRO A 1039 -58.21 17.91 122.25
N LEU A 1040 -59.45 17.58 122.62
CA LEU A 1040 -60.08 18.08 123.84
C LEU A 1040 -59.27 17.70 125.10
N GLY A 1041 -58.85 18.71 125.87
CA GLY A 1041 -58.03 18.52 127.08
C GLY A 1041 -56.52 18.59 126.83
N PHE A 1042 -56.09 18.88 125.60
CA PHE A 1042 -54.69 19.12 125.24
C PHE A 1042 -54.45 20.56 124.79
N ASN A 1043 -53.21 21.02 124.92
CA ASN A 1043 -52.75 22.29 124.37
C ASN A 1043 -52.34 22.12 122.90
N LEU A 1044 -52.51 23.19 122.13
CA LEU A 1044 -52.02 23.31 120.74
C LEU A 1044 -50.52 23.10 120.65
N TYR A 1045 -50.09 22.40 119.61
CA TYR A 1045 -48.70 22.31 119.21
C TYR A 1045 -48.22 23.71 118.73
N PRO A 1046 -47.07 24.23 119.19
CA PRO A 1046 -46.73 25.64 119.05
C PRO A 1046 -45.85 25.99 117.83
N ASN A 1047 -45.47 25.00 117.02
CA ASN A 1047 -44.60 25.15 115.86
C ASN A 1047 -45.30 24.56 114.63
N ASP A 1048 -45.03 25.12 113.46
CA ASP A 1048 -45.42 24.53 112.17
C ASP A 1048 -44.32 23.56 111.68
N PHE A 1049 -44.68 22.58 110.85
CA PHE A 1049 -43.72 21.70 110.18
C PHE A 1049 -43.60 22.07 108.70
N VAL A 1050 -42.37 22.10 108.18
CA VAL A 1050 -42.12 22.19 106.74
C VAL A 1050 -42.04 20.77 106.17
N ILE A 1051 -42.84 20.53 105.13
CA ILE A 1051 -42.92 19.28 104.39
C ILE A 1051 -42.36 19.55 102.99
N THR A 1052 -41.47 18.69 102.48
CA THR A 1052 -41.03 18.69 101.09
C THR A 1052 -41.51 17.41 100.42
N ILE A 1053 -42.07 17.51 99.23
CA ILE A 1053 -42.42 16.37 98.38
C ILE A 1053 -41.60 16.48 97.10
N GLU A 1054 -40.78 15.48 96.79
CA GLU A 1054 -39.74 15.58 95.76
C GLU A 1054 -39.50 14.25 95.03
N LYS A 1055 -38.92 14.33 93.83
CA LYS A 1055 -38.46 13.18 93.02
C LYS A 1055 -37.17 12.63 93.64
N GLY A 1056 -37.19 11.37 94.08
CA GLY A 1056 -36.01 10.65 94.51
C GLY A 1056 -35.10 10.21 93.35
N GLU A 1057 -33.85 9.84 93.64
CA GLU A 1057 -32.86 9.42 92.63
C GLU A 1057 -33.32 8.24 91.75
N ASN A 1058 -34.25 7.41 92.24
CA ASN A 1058 -34.83 6.26 91.53
C ASN A 1058 -36.24 6.53 90.97
N GLY A 1059 -36.67 7.80 90.87
CA GLY A 1059 -38.02 8.18 90.42
C GLY A 1059 -39.14 8.01 91.47
N GLU A 1060 -38.85 7.42 92.64
CA GLU A 1060 -39.79 7.32 93.76
C GLU A 1060 -40.17 8.68 94.34
N THR A 1061 -41.44 8.88 94.74
CA THR A 1061 -41.80 10.09 95.49
C THR A 1061 -41.27 10.02 96.92
N ILE A 1062 -40.50 11.03 97.33
CA ILE A 1062 -40.00 11.18 98.69
C ILE A 1062 -40.82 12.29 99.38
N VAL A 1063 -41.38 11.99 100.56
CA VAL A 1063 -42.05 12.97 101.44
C VAL A 1063 -41.17 13.18 102.67
N ASN A 1064 -40.55 14.34 102.80
CA ASN A 1064 -39.57 14.68 103.84
C ASN A 1064 -40.10 15.75 104.81
N VAL A 1065 -39.78 15.61 106.10
CA VAL A 1065 -40.07 16.59 107.16
C VAL A 1065 -38.86 16.73 108.06
N GLU A 1066 -38.27 17.93 108.12
CA GLU A 1066 -37.01 18.19 108.86
C GLU A 1066 -35.90 17.14 108.57
N GLU A 1067 -35.67 16.84 107.29
CA GLU A 1067 -34.71 15.80 106.80
C GLU A 1067 -35.09 14.33 107.16
N VAL A 1068 -36.32 14.08 107.62
CA VAL A 1068 -36.84 12.73 107.92
C VAL A 1068 -37.92 12.31 106.92
N GLN A 1069 -37.71 11.18 106.23
CA GLN A 1069 -38.67 10.59 105.30
C GLN A 1069 -39.90 10.04 106.05
N ILE A 1070 -41.09 10.42 105.59
CA ILE A 1070 -42.40 10.04 106.12
C ILE A 1070 -43.05 9.01 105.20
N THR A 1071 -43.63 7.96 105.78
CA THR A 1071 -44.39 6.90 105.09
C THR A 1071 -45.57 6.44 105.95
N GLU A 1072 -46.43 5.55 105.45
CA GLU A 1072 -47.51 4.98 106.31
C GLU A 1072 -46.94 4.19 107.50
N GLU A 1073 -45.79 3.53 107.33
CA GLU A 1073 -45.09 2.81 108.41
C GLU A 1073 -44.32 3.76 109.35
N ASN A 1074 -43.89 4.92 108.87
CA ASN A 1074 -43.19 5.97 109.63
C ASN A 1074 -43.92 7.32 109.56
N PRO A 1075 -45.11 7.47 110.18
CA PRO A 1075 -45.92 8.69 110.09
C PRO A 1075 -45.38 9.81 111.00
N LEU A 1076 -45.57 11.07 110.58
CA LEU A 1076 -45.18 12.26 111.32
C LEU A 1076 -45.89 12.30 112.68
N THR A 1077 -45.16 12.02 113.75
CA THR A 1077 -45.73 11.78 115.08
C THR A 1077 -45.76 13.07 115.91
N ILE A 1078 -46.89 13.75 115.92
CA ILE A 1078 -47.07 15.08 116.55
C ILE A 1078 -47.60 14.92 117.97
N LYS A 1079 -46.83 15.36 118.98
CA LYS A 1079 -47.11 15.16 120.41
C LYS A 1079 -47.69 16.38 121.12
N ASN A 1080 -48.90 16.26 121.69
CA ASN A 1080 -49.49 17.35 122.48
C ASN A 1080 -49.37 17.15 123.99
N ARG A 1081 -49.28 18.27 124.71
CA ARG A 1081 -49.23 18.32 126.18
C ARG A 1081 -50.64 18.45 126.75
N PRO A 1082 -51.04 17.66 127.76
CA PRO A 1082 -52.33 17.82 128.41
C PRO A 1082 -52.44 19.20 129.10
N SER A 1083 -53.61 19.82 129.01
CA SER A 1083 -53.89 21.15 129.56
C SER A 1083 -53.89 21.12 131.09
N GLN A 1084 -52.91 21.78 131.71
CA GLN A 1084 -52.79 21.80 133.17
C GLN A 1084 -53.92 22.62 133.82
N SER A 1085 -54.74 21.97 134.65
CA SER A 1085 -55.66 22.64 135.57
C SER A 1085 -54.88 23.24 136.74
N LEU A 1086 -54.62 24.55 136.68
CA LEU A 1086 -53.93 25.28 137.75
C LEU A 1086 -54.79 25.35 139.03
N PRO A 1087 -54.27 24.94 140.20
CA PRO A 1087 -55.01 25.00 141.46
C PRO A 1087 -54.99 26.41 142.08
N ASP A 1088 -56.17 26.90 142.46
CA ASP A 1088 -56.41 28.23 143.04
C ASP A 1088 -55.63 28.48 144.35
N THR A 1089 -54.68 29.42 144.33
CA THR A 1089 -54.08 30.00 145.55
C THR A 1089 -53.75 31.49 145.37
N GLY A 1090 -54.47 32.40 146.06
CA GLY A 1090 -54.29 33.85 145.84
C GLY A 1090 -54.81 34.82 146.92
N SER A 1091 -55.31 34.36 148.07
CA SER A 1091 -56.12 35.19 148.99
C SER A 1091 -55.45 35.65 150.29
N MET A 1092 -54.12 35.55 150.45
CA MET A 1092 -53.41 36.02 151.67
C MET A 1092 -52.19 36.94 151.44
N GLY A 1093 -51.89 37.36 150.21
CA GLY A 1093 -50.73 38.22 149.92
C GLY A 1093 -50.90 39.71 150.30
N THR A 1094 -52.13 40.22 150.33
CA THR A 1094 -52.43 41.67 150.39
C THR A 1094 -52.23 42.31 151.78
N THR A 1095 -52.32 41.54 152.86
CA THR A 1095 -52.31 42.06 154.23
C THR A 1095 -50.97 42.70 154.61
N ILE A 1096 -49.84 42.10 154.20
CA ILE A 1096 -48.49 42.55 154.58
C ILE A 1096 -48.17 43.91 153.94
N PHE A 1097 -48.46 44.08 152.64
CA PHE A 1097 -48.27 45.35 151.94
C PHE A 1097 -49.17 46.47 152.48
N THR A 1098 -50.40 46.15 152.90
CA THR A 1098 -51.34 47.12 153.48
C THR A 1098 -50.81 47.71 154.79
N VAL A 1099 -50.23 46.89 155.68
CA VAL A 1099 -49.66 47.37 156.96
C VAL A 1099 -48.44 48.28 156.74
N LEU A 1100 -47.55 47.93 155.80
CA LEU A 1100 -46.40 48.75 155.42
C LEU A 1100 -46.81 50.11 154.83
N GLY A 1101 -47.84 50.14 153.97
CA GLY A 1101 -48.38 51.37 153.41
C GLY A 1101 -48.95 52.33 154.46
N ILE A 1102 -49.69 51.80 155.45
CA ILE A 1102 -50.23 52.60 156.56
C ILE A 1102 -49.12 53.19 157.44
N ALA A 1103 -48.05 52.43 157.71
CA ALA A 1103 -46.92 52.91 158.50
C ALA A 1103 -46.20 54.11 157.82
N LEU A 1104 -45.98 54.04 156.51
CA LEU A 1104 -45.35 55.11 155.73
C LEU A 1104 -46.23 56.37 155.68
N MET A 1105 -47.54 56.24 155.46
CA MET A 1105 -48.46 57.37 155.50
C MET A 1105 -48.55 58.04 156.88
N GLY A 1106 -48.53 57.24 157.97
CA GLY A 1106 -48.51 57.75 159.34
C GLY A 1106 -47.27 58.63 159.62
N GLY A 1107 -46.09 58.21 159.16
CA GLY A 1107 -44.85 58.97 159.27
C GLY A 1107 -44.91 60.33 158.58
N ALA A 1108 -45.43 60.37 157.34
CA ALA A 1108 -45.58 61.61 156.57
C ALA A 1108 -46.53 62.62 157.25
N VAL A 1109 -47.67 62.15 157.79
CA VAL A 1109 -48.64 63.01 158.49
C VAL A 1109 -48.06 63.59 159.79
N TYR A 1110 -47.27 62.82 160.54
CA TYR A 1110 -46.59 63.31 161.75
C TYR A 1110 -45.54 64.39 161.42
N GLY A 1111 -44.77 64.21 160.35
CA GLY A 1111 -43.78 65.19 159.88
C GLY A 1111 -44.41 66.53 159.48
N LEU A 1112 -45.50 66.50 158.71
CA LEU A 1112 -46.15 67.71 158.19
C LEU A 1112 -46.84 68.54 159.27
N LYS A 1113 -47.38 67.92 160.32
CA LYS A 1113 -48.14 68.64 161.37
C LYS A 1113 -47.26 69.40 162.38
N LYS A 1114 -45.93 69.27 162.33
CA LYS A 1114 -44.99 69.89 163.30
C LYS A 1114 -44.34 71.21 162.83
N LYS A 1115 -44.63 71.70 161.61
CA LYS A 1115 -43.88 72.83 161.01
C LYS A 1115 -44.71 73.97 160.38
N LYS A 1116 -45.96 74.18 160.81
CA LYS A 1116 -46.73 75.42 160.56
C LYS A 1116 -47.41 75.94 161.84
N SER A 1117 -47.62 77.26 161.88
CA SER A 1117 -48.28 78.06 162.93
C SER A 1117 -47.81 77.85 164.38
N LYS A 1118 -46.79 78.64 164.78
CA LYS A 1118 -46.70 79.19 166.14
C LYS A 1118 -46.28 80.67 166.09
N GLN A 1119 -47.06 81.51 165.39
CA GLN A 1119 -46.94 82.97 165.50
C GLN A 1119 -48.22 83.75 165.12
N SER A 1120 -49.37 83.31 165.63
CA SER A 1120 -50.42 84.17 166.21
C SER A 1120 -51.36 83.30 167.04
#